data_AF-C7N6I3-F1
#
_entry.id   AF-C7N6I3-F1
#
_cell.length_a   1.000
_cell.length_b   1.000
_cell.length_c   1.000
_cell.angle_alpha   90.00
_cell.angle_beta   90.00
_cell.angle_gamma   90.00
#
_symmetry.space_group_name_H-M   'P 1'
#
loop_
_entity.id
_entity.type
_entity.pdbx_description
1 polymer ?
#
loop_
_entity_poly.entity_id
_entity_poly.type
_entity_poly.pdbx_seq_one_letter_code
_entity_poly.pdbx_strand_id
1 'polypeptide(L)'
;MAIDRTPRRNVAPTIVSGPGTIVDVAGDSPVLSGADLDFYDDSGEAYILRTSQALGAGGQGTVVLADRAFDGRTYAAKISWQAQSARDRMSRRAVITFLRNLTATHPLGERHFTETHLMPIVASGSITDTVPELGSTTYDVAIMPVCSDALSSRTDVSFEEIRDVILPQTAQALHLLHEHRIVHRDIKPKNLYYLENQLVVGDFGISSVLDEGRDTGTTKIDRRTPGYSPHSSVIQRENDWYSLGYTIWTLYNGGVHPHQALIDADDLSAVLVGKRPVAFVAKRPEHECLGKLIYGLTRASSVDRMGYDDVQRWLDDPQGFTYAESAQPAPRAGYQFEGTLYTDYTKLAEALSANWERGKRHLYTKLLENFFRTHGENDLAVALNDIVEVDRATVKNHDLGLSRAISVIGGDFSTYHWHGTAFGLMGFRAAHDNGRLSRAELLAFVQTGQLSWNAQRAGADPRILDVLQRLEEAASDNEDFAVEAALQMLSPQGASLEGCTTPDQLFAWLCRTPAGFYRRIDDTAFLHRIAGFNAACGRFAQSLEFDRSIKNGAEAVANNVLVLFEKSCANPAAVRRFYELYGPYGHVTWVCRHADYYTATDDDSRALLRKLSGAKTAVTSIENAIQKLGALQTDVIKLQSSLADNPYLAYLGIDQPGSTVKANYSDSYFTGYFAGSEVPRGYARAVADASTAEPAFASELRSDGVERLPSHYANDARDVVERVAGDLKTASQNQRSGRAFFKPVLKILLTVAFVLVVGMFWGYLPMGIPQMNDYFLFYLAEDVFDGLRFAPTTYTSLALIGFITATGASMAPRVAKLVRHVTANATSARIEHLSQRIESEASRFNTNNDALRAWWEKGNPGPIPRICEASRQLERAEENSTGTASSTFCNVLFWVGTATCALSMLAFTMHGSTAAIAHSTTVGGCIPADILQIANVVVALAAYALLARFLPSSKGFPSVCLLCAAPFAMAAVFLFTQLVIALLPVIILLLIILYFLGR
;
A
#
# COMPACT_ATOMS: atom_id res chain seq x y z
N MET A 1 55.64 63.77 -35.37
CA MET A 1 55.80 62.46 -36.04
C MET A 1 56.45 61.52 -35.05
N ALA A 2 55.70 60.61 -34.42
CA ALA A 2 56.22 59.61 -33.49
C ALA A 2 55.26 58.41 -33.47
N ILE A 3 55.83 57.20 -33.63
CA ILE A 3 55.12 55.92 -33.63
C ILE A 3 55.67 55.06 -32.49
N ASP A 4 54.74 54.73 -31.60
CA ASP A 4 54.44 53.45 -30.94
C ASP A 4 55.52 52.34 -30.85
N ARG A 5 55.77 51.92 -29.60
CA ARG A 5 55.86 50.51 -29.20
C ARG A 5 55.27 50.34 -27.79
N THR A 6 54.14 49.65 -27.71
CA THR A 6 53.51 49.16 -26.47
C THR A 6 54.14 47.84 -25.98
N PRO A 7 54.20 47.64 -24.65
CA PRO A 7 54.00 46.33 -24.03
C PRO A 7 52.73 46.30 -23.17
N ARG A 8 52.05 45.15 -23.18
CA ARG A 8 50.77 44.88 -22.54
C ARG A 8 50.90 44.46 -21.06
N ARG A 9 49.85 44.84 -20.32
CA ARG A 9 49.28 44.29 -19.06
C ARG A 9 49.94 44.66 -17.72
N ASN A 10 49.49 45.81 -17.21
CA ASN A 10 49.13 45.96 -15.80
C ASN A 10 48.08 44.91 -15.43
N VAL A 11 48.36 44.07 -14.42
CA VAL A 11 47.31 43.48 -13.60
C VAL A 11 47.34 44.29 -12.30
N ALA A 12 46.33 45.14 -12.12
CA ALA A 12 46.10 45.80 -10.84
C ALA A 12 45.90 44.72 -9.75
N PRO A 13 46.32 44.94 -8.50
CA PRO A 13 45.86 44.10 -7.41
C PRO A 13 44.33 44.11 -7.47
N THR A 14 43.73 42.94 -7.56
CA THR A 14 42.28 42.81 -7.65
C THR A 14 41.72 43.22 -6.29
N ILE A 15 41.40 44.51 -6.13
CA ILE A 15 40.57 44.99 -5.03
C ILE A 15 39.16 44.51 -5.36
N VAL A 16 38.75 43.41 -4.72
CA VAL A 16 37.36 43.00 -4.72
C VAL A 16 36.60 43.98 -3.84
N SER A 17 36.02 45.01 -4.47
CA SER A 17 35.03 45.87 -3.84
C SER A 17 33.71 45.09 -3.70
N GLY A 18 33.58 44.35 -2.60
CA GLY A 18 32.33 43.80 -2.10
C GLY A 18 32.06 44.36 -0.69
N PRO A 19 30.79 44.42 -0.24
CA PRO A 19 30.50 44.80 1.14
C PRO A 19 31.23 43.84 2.09
N GLY A 20 31.85 44.39 3.14
CA GLY A 20 32.75 43.72 4.09
C GLY A 20 32.29 42.30 4.37
N THR A 21 32.94 41.35 3.69
CA THR A 21 32.49 39.96 3.68
C THR A 21 33.01 39.35 4.95
N ILE A 22 32.09 38.98 5.84
CA ILE A 22 32.32 38.15 7.03
C ILE A 22 33.27 37.03 6.61
N VAL A 23 34.50 37.09 7.13
CA VAL A 23 35.49 36.04 6.91
C VAL A 23 35.00 34.82 7.68
N ASP A 24 34.53 33.84 6.91
CA ASP A 24 34.21 32.47 7.31
C ASP A 24 32.96 32.26 8.22
N VAL A 25 31.86 31.84 7.59
CA VAL A 25 30.61 31.41 8.26
C VAL A 25 30.69 29.91 8.66
N ALA A 26 31.82 29.24 8.45
CA ALA A 26 32.11 27.89 8.91
C ALA A 26 32.99 27.87 10.18
N GLY A 27 32.54 28.56 11.24
CA GLY A 27 32.51 28.01 12.60
C GLY A 27 33.75 27.90 13.50
N ASP A 28 34.99 28.18 13.08
CA ASP A 28 36.17 27.89 13.94
C ASP A 28 37.09 29.08 14.30
N SER A 29 37.08 30.20 13.57
CA SER A 29 37.98 31.35 13.80
C SER A 29 37.27 32.56 14.46
N PRO A 30 37.97 33.44 15.20
CA PRO A 30 37.43 34.70 15.69
C PRO A 30 36.86 35.58 14.57
N VAL A 31 35.63 36.06 14.75
CA VAL A 31 34.96 36.96 13.80
C VAL A 31 35.28 38.41 14.19
N LEU A 32 35.98 39.12 13.30
CA LEU A 32 36.45 40.48 13.52
C LEU A 32 35.64 41.49 12.68
N SER A 33 35.49 42.72 13.17
CA SER A 33 34.70 43.79 12.53
C SER A 33 35.38 44.39 11.29
N GLY A 34 36.69 44.21 11.14
CA GLY A 34 37.49 44.85 10.10
C GLY A 34 37.93 46.29 10.43
N ALA A 35 37.52 46.83 11.58
CA ALA A 35 38.01 48.12 12.08
C ALA A 35 39.38 47.98 12.75
N ASP A 36 40.19 49.04 12.68
CA ASP A 36 41.42 49.08 13.47
C ASP A 36 41.07 49.17 14.96
N LEU A 37 41.70 48.33 15.78
CA LEU A 37 41.41 48.24 17.22
C LEU A 37 42.61 48.73 18.04
N ASP A 38 42.37 49.66 18.95
CA ASP A 38 43.37 50.10 19.93
C ASP A 38 43.52 49.05 21.03
N PHE A 39 44.67 48.38 21.05
CA PHE A 39 45.03 47.36 22.03
C PHE A 39 46.01 47.93 23.05
N TYR A 40 45.73 47.70 24.33
CA TYR A 40 46.65 47.99 25.43
C TYR A 40 47.06 46.67 26.06
N ASP A 41 48.36 46.44 26.16
CA ASP A 41 48.87 45.25 26.83
C ASP A 41 48.70 45.34 28.35
N ASP A 42 48.98 44.23 29.05
CA ASP A 42 48.88 44.16 30.51
C ASP A 42 49.77 45.18 31.26
N SER A 43 50.76 45.79 30.58
CA SER A 43 51.66 46.83 31.14
C SER A 43 51.25 48.26 30.76
N GLY A 44 50.23 48.43 29.92
CA GLY A 44 49.72 49.73 29.46
C GLY A 44 50.34 50.23 28.15
N GLU A 45 51.14 49.40 27.47
CA GLU A 45 51.72 49.73 26.16
C GLU A 45 50.68 49.59 25.04
N ALA A 46 50.63 50.58 24.15
CA ALA A 46 49.60 50.69 23.12
C ALA A 46 50.04 50.15 21.75
N TYR A 47 49.17 49.39 21.10
CA TYR A 47 49.30 48.85 19.75
C TYR A 47 48.00 49.08 18.97
N ILE A 48 48.10 49.24 17.65
CA ILE A 48 46.95 49.36 16.74
C ILE A 48 46.83 48.05 15.95
N LEU A 49 45.79 47.27 16.20
CA LEU A 49 45.54 46.00 15.50
C LEU A 49 44.77 46.26 14.20
N ARG A 50 45.39 45.96 13.06
CA ARG A 50 44.81 46.15 11.72
C ARG A 50 43.94 44.96 11.35
N THR A 51 42.72 44.87 11.89
CA THR A 51 41.88 43.66 11.72
C THR A 51 41.46 43.39 10.27
N SER A 52 41.50 44.41 9.40
CA SER A 52 41.31 44.26 7.95
C SER A 52 42.52 43.66 7.21
N GLN A 53 43.69 43.60 7.85
CA GLN A 53 44.94 43.09 7.28
C GLN A 53 45.33 41.76 7.94
N ALA A 54 44.52 40.73 7.70
CA ALA A 54 44.78 39.38 8.20
C ALA A 54 45.96 38.73 7.46
N LEU A 55 46.92 38.21 8.23
CA LEU A 55 48.04 37.39 7.76
C LEU A 55 47.67 35.91 7.65
N GLY A 56 46.67 35.46 8.42
CA GLY A 56 46.13 34.10 8.35
C GLY A 56 45.01 33.87 9.36
N ALA A 57 44.12 32.92 9.08
CA ALA A 57 43.00 32.54 9.96
C ALA A 57 42.87 31.02 10.07
N GLY A 58 42.36 30.52 11.19
CA GLY A 58 42.04 29.11 11.42
C GLY A 58 41.54 28.84 12.84
N GLY A 59 41.21 27.57 13.14
CA GLY A 59 40.54 27.18 14.40
C GLY A 59 41.26 27.45 15.72
N GLN A 60 42.47 28.01 15.68
CA GLN A 60 43.23 28.44 16.86
C GLN A 60 43.31 29.98 17.00
N GLY A 61 42.75 30.75 16.06
CA GLY A 61 42.77 32.21 16.09
C GLY A 61 43.00 32.86 14.71
N THR A 62 42.83 34.17 14.66
CA THR A 62 43.10 35.03 13.50
C THR A 62 44.35 35.86 13.78
N VAL A 63 45.31 35.86 12.84
CA VAL A 63 46.55 36.64 12.94
C VAL A 63 46.44 37.87 12.03
N VAL A 64 46.68 39.06 12.58
CA VAL A 64 46.58 40.34 11.87
C VAL A 64 47.85 41.17 12.05
N LEU A 65 48.09 42.15 11.17
CA LEU A 65 49.16 43.12 11.39
C LEU A 65 48.85 44.03 12.58
N ALA A 66 49.88 44.42 13.33
CA ALA A 66 49.77 45.33 14.45
C ALA A 66 50.91 46.34 14.45
N ASP A 67 50.62 47.62 14.68
CA ASP A 67 51.63 48.66 14.78
C ASP A 67 51.77 49.11 16.23
N ARG A 68 52.99 49.12 16.78
CA ARG A 68 53.26 49.69 18.10
C ARG A 68 53.08 51.21 18.03
N ALA A 69 52.22 51.77 18.88
CA ALA A 69 51.74 53.15 18.73
C ALA A 69 52.85 54.21 18.92
N PHE A 70 53.89 53.91 19.70
CA PHE A 70 54.94 54.87 20.03
C PHE A 70 56.01 55.04 18.92
N ASP A 71 56.43 53.95 18.28
CA ASP A 71 57.54 53.95 17.30
C ASP A 71 57.13 53.48 15.89
N GLY A 72 55.89 53.02 15.72
CA GLY A 72 55.36 52.53 14.45
C GLY A 72 55.97 51.20 13.99
N ARG A 73 56.67 50.47 14.86
CA ARG A 73 57.18 49.13 14.51
C ARG A 73 56.03 48.17 14.29
N THR A 74 56.11 47.42 13.19
CA THR A 74 55.10 46.45 12.79
C THR A 74 55.38 45.07 13.41
N TYR A 75 54.31 44.46 13.91
CA TYR A 75 54.23 43.16 14.56
C TYR A 75 53.07 42.34 13.97
N ALA A 76 52.97 41.08 14.37
CA ALA A 76 51.80 40.24 14.17
C ALA A 76 51.04 40.10 15.49
N ALA A 77 49.71 40.22 15.44
CA ALA A 77 48.83 40.01 16.58
C ALA A 77 47.97 38.77 16.34
N LYS A 78 48.13 37.76 17.19
CA LYS A 78 47.25 36.58 17.20
C LYS A 78 46.08 36.85 18.14
N ILE A 79 44.89 36.93 17.56
CA ILE A 79 43.60 37.13 18.24
C ILE A 79 42.91 35.77 18.34
N SER A 80 42.55 35.34 19.55
CA SER A 80 42.02 33.99 19.81
C SER A 80 40.80 34.03 20.72
N TRP A 81 39.94 33.01 20.61
CA TRP A 81 38.83 32.82 21.55
C TRP A 81 39.34 32.59 22.98
N GLN A 82 38.67 33.21 23.95
CA GLN A 82 38.93 32.93 25.36
C GLN A 82 38.63 31.46 25.66
N ALA A 83 39.55 30.79 26.36
CA ALA A 83 39.35 29.38 26.69
C ALA A 83 38.12 29.21 27.61
N GLN A 84 37.23 28.27 27.29
CA GLN A 84 35.98 28.07 28.04
C GLN A 84 36.20 27.49 29.45
N SER A 85 37.22 26.63 29.64
CA SER A 85 37.50 26.01 30.93
C SER A 85 38.50 26.84 31.77
N ALA A 86 38.28 26.91 33.09
CA ALA A 86 39.18 27.62 33.99
C ALA A 86 40.60 27.05 34.00
N ARG A 87 40.72 25.71 33.85
CA ARG A 87 42.01 25.02 33.76
C ARG A 87 42.78 25.42 32.50
N ASP A 88 42.14 25.39 31.34
CA ASP A 88 42.78 25.79 30.07
C ASP A 88 43.20 27.26 30.09
N ARG A 89 42.38 28.15 30.69
CA ARG A 89 42.75 29.57 30.89
C ARG A 89 44.01 29.71 31.75
N MET A 90 44.09 28.98 32.86
CA MET A 90 45.27 29.01 33.73
C MET A 90 46.52 28.47 33.04
N SER A 91 46.42 27.35 32.34
CA SER A 91 47.54 26.76 31.59
C SER A 91 48.02 27.69 30.47
N ARG A 92 47.12 28.23 29.64
CA ARG A 92 47.47 29.20 28.59
C ARG A 92 48.13 30.44 29.16
N ARG A 93 47.56 31.00 30.24
CA ARG A 93 48.14 32.17 30.89
C ARG A 93 49.56 31.88 31.40
N ALA A 94 49.79 30.73 32.03
CA ALA A 94 51.11 30.35 32.52
C ALA A 94 52.15 30.23 31.39
N VAL A 95 51.77 29.66 30.24
CA VAL A 95 52.67 29.57 29.06
C VAL A 95 52.97 30.95 28.47
N ILE A 96 51.96 31.80 28.28
CA ILE A 96 52.15 33.16 27.78
C ILE A 96 52.99 33.99 28.75
N THR A 97 52.78 33.86 30.06
CA THR A 97 53.61 34.52 31.08
C THR A 97 55.05 34.05 31.02
N PHE A 98 55.30 32.74 30.86
CA PHE A 98 56.66 32.22 30.68
C PHE A 98 57.36 32.85 29.46
N LEU A 99 56.69 32.86 28.30
CA LEU A 99 57.26 33.43 27.07
C LEU A 99 57.49 34.93 27.18
N ARG A 100 56.56 35.69 27.78
CA ARG A 100 56.76 37.13 28.03
C ARG A 100 57.93 37.38 28.98
N ASN A 101 58.03 36.60 30.05
CA ASN A 101 59.16 36.71 30.99
C ASN A 101 60.47 36.39 30.30
N LEU A 102 60.50 35.40 29.40
CA LEU A 102 61.68 35.10 28.59
C LEU A 102 62.09 36.33 27.75
N THR A 103 61.15 36.96 27.03
CA THR A 103 61.41 38.19 26.28
C THR A 103 61.93 39.33 27.16
N ALA A 104 61.38 39.50 28.37
CA ALA A 104 61.68 40.63 29.24
C ALA A 104 62.98 40.47 30.04
N THR A 105 63.35 39.23 30.41
CA THR A 105 64.45 38.96 31.36
C THR A 105 65.70 38.37 30.72
N HIS A 106 65.58 37.79 29.52
CA HIS A 106 66.73 37.24 28.81
C HIS A 106 67.73 38.35 28.42
N PRO A 107 69.07 38.14 28.51
CA PRO A 107 70.07 39.17 28.17
C PRO A 107 69.94 39.74 26.74
N LEU A 108 69.41 38.94 25.82
CA LEU A 108 69.17 39.33 24.42
C LEU A 108 67.80 40.01 24.18
N GLY A 109 66.96 40.14 25.21
CA GLY A 109 65.63 40.74 25.09
C GLY A 109 64.78 40.07 24.01
N GLU A 110 64.14 40.87 23.14
CA GLU A 110 63.37 40.40 21.96
C GLU A 110 64.15 39.50 21.00
N ARG A 111 65.50 39.49 21.05
CA ARG A 111 66.36 38.63 20.23
C ARG A 111 66.71 37.28 20.87
N HIS A 112 66.11 36.93 22.01
CA HIS A 112 66.34 35.63 22.67
C HIS A 112 66.06 34.43 21.75
N PHE A 113 65.23 34.58 20.72
CA PHE A 113 64.94 33.51 19.75
C PHE A 113 66.19 33.02 19.00
N THR A 114 67.25 33.83 18.93
CA THR A 114 68.52 33.44 18.30
C THR A 114 69.27 32.36 19.06
N GLU A 115 68.99 32.18 20.35
CA GLU A 115 69.57 31.12 21.19
C GLU A 115 68.51 30.10 21.63
N THR A 116 67.28 30.54 21.88
CA THR A 116 66.22 29.70 22.44
C THR A 116 65.36 29.01 21.38
N HIS A 117 65.35 29.55 20.15
CA HIS A 117 64.47 29.10 19.07
C HIS A 117 62.97 29.11 19.43
N LEU A 118 62.56 29.90 20.42
CA LEU A 118 61.16 30.12 20.79
C LEU A 118 60.67 31.46 20.25
N MET A 119 59.44 31.48 19.71
CA MET A 119 58.80 32.71 19.23
C MET A 119 58.71 33.75 20.36
N PRO A 120 59.22 34.98 20.18
CA PRO A 120 59.06 36.04 21.17
C PRO A 120 57.59 36.47 21.30
N ILE A 121 57.13 36.60 22.55
CA ILE A 121 55.86 37.27 22.86
C ILE A 121 56.21 38.60 23.50
N VAL A 122 55.91 39.69 22.78
CA VAL A 122 56.28 41.06 23.16
C VAL A 122 55.20 41.65 24.08
N ALA A 123 53.93 41.40 23.77
CA ALA A 123 52.78 41.87 24.54
C ALA A 123 51.66 40.83 24.57
N SER A 124 50.86 40.84 25.62
CA SER A 124 49.63 40.03 25.75
C SER A 124 48.54 40.81 26.48
N GLY A 125 47.30 40.40 26.29
CA GLY A 125 46.14 40.99 26.95
C GLY A 125 44.83 40.49 26.35
N SER A 126 43.74 41.21 26.58
CA SER A 126 42.44 40.93 25.96
C SER A 126 41.88 42.18 25.28
N ILE A 127 41.10 41.99 24.21
CA ILE A 127 40.45 43.07 23.47
C ILE A 127 38.99 42.74 23.20
N THR A 128 38.14 43.76 23.11
CA THR A 128 36.73 43.59 22.73
C THR A 128 36.49 44.21 21.37
N ASP A 129 35.92 43.42 20.46
CA ASP A 129 35.50 43.88 19.14
C ASP A 129 33.98 43.76 19.03
N THR A 130 33.34 44.67 18.28
CA THR A 130 31.89 44.71 18.12
C THR A 130 31.52 44.56 16.66
N VAL A 131 30.92 43.41 16.33
CA VAL A 131 30.45 43.09 14.99
C VAL A 131 28.95 43.39 14.92
N PRO A 132 28.45 44.15 13.93
CA PRO A 132 27.05 44.61 13.88
C PRO A 132 25.99 43.51 14.04
N GLU A 133 26.26 42.28 13.58
CA GLU A 133 25.32 41.16 13.58
C GLU A 133 25.52 40.18 14.77
N LEU A 134 26.67 40.22 15.43
CA LEU A 134 27.07 39.26 16.49
C LEU A 134 27.22 39.91 17.88
N GLY A 135 27.22 41.24 17.96
CA GLY A 135 27.44 41.99 19.20
C GLY A 135 28.92 42.10 19.59
N SER A 136 29.16 42.51 20.83
CA SER A 136 30.51 42.68 21.37
C SER A 136 31.07 41.36 21.90
N THR A 137 32.26 40.98 21.45
CA THR A 137 32.96 39.76 21.90
C THR A 137 34.38 40.08 22.33
N THR A 138 34.81 39.48 23.44
CA THR A 138 36.17 39.64 23.97
C THR A 138 37.06 38.48 23.54
N TYR A 139 38.27 38.81 23.07
CA TYR A 139 39.28 37.91 22.58
C TYR A 139 40.58 38.05 23.37
N ASP A 140 41.40 37.00 23.41
CA ASP A 140 42.77 37.06 23.92
C ASP A 140 43.72 37.43 22.79
N VAL A 141 44.70 38.30 23.08
CA VAL A 141 45.67 38.83 22.10
C VAL A 141 47.09 38.51 22.57
N ALA A 142 47.92 38.04 21.64
CA ALA A 142 49.36 37.93 21.81
C ALA A 142 50.08 38.61 20.63
N ILE A 143 50.98 39.54 20.93
CA ILE A 143 51.80 40.28 19.97
C ILE A 143 53.16 39.59 19.83
N MET A 144 53.56 39.31 18.60
CA MET A 144 54.81 38.64 18.24
C MET A 144 55.47 39.30 17.02
N PRO A 145 56.78 39.12 16.80
CA PRO A 145 57.44 39.60 15.59
C PRO A 145 56.80 39.05 14.31
N VAL A 146 56.77 39.85 13.24
CA VAL A 146 56.35 39.36 11.92
C VAL A 146 57.40 38.38 11.42
N CYS A 147 56.98 37.14 11.14
CA CYS A 147 57.84 36.11 10.60
C CYS A 147 57.67 36.00 9.08
N SER A 148 58.69 35.45 8.42
CA SER A 148 58.56 34.97 7.04
C SER A 148 57.72 33.68 6.98
N ASP A 149 57.38 33.21 5.77
CA ASP A 149 56.51 32.05 5.55
C ASP A 149 56.86 30.84 6.44
N ALA A 150 55.84 30.20 7.00
CA ALA A 150 55.99 28.95 7.77
C ALA A 150 56.52 27.82 6.87
N LEU A 151 57.17 26.82 7.47
CA LEU A 151 57.67 25.65 6.72
C LEU A 151 56.57 24.82 6.04
N SER A 152 55.29 25.05 6.34
CA SER A 152 54.16 24.33 5.74
C SER A 152 54.00 24.48 4.22
N SER A 153 54.51 25.55 3.60
CA SER A 153 54.45 25.75 2.15
C SER A 153 55.70 25.28 1.41
N ARG A 154 56.73 24.83 2.13
CA ARG A 154 58.01 24.38 1.56
C ARG A 154 57.91 22.93 1.10
N THR A 155 58.24 22.69 -0.16
CA THR A 155 58.29 21.35 -0.77
C THR A 155 59.73 20.92 -1.10
N ASP A 156 60.69 21.81 -0.91
CA ASP A 156 62.08 21.73 -1.37
C ASP A 156 63.10 21.65 -0.22
N VAL A 157 62.66 21.23 0.98
CA VAL A 157 63.54 21.09 2.15
C VAL A 157 64.57 19.98 1.91
N SER A 158 65.86 20.32 2.00
CA SER A 158 66.96 19.36 1.82
C SER A 158 67.25 18.58 3.11
N PHE A 159 67.98 17.47 2.97
CA PHE A 159 68.45 16.70 4.12
C PHE A 159 69.40 17.55 4.99
N GLU A 160 70.25 18.37 4.36
CA GLU A 160 71.17 19.26 5.04
C GLU A 160 70.42 20.35 5.82
N GLU A 161 69.35 20.94 5.27
CA GLU A 161 68.51 21.91 6.01
C GLU A 161 67.84 21.25 7.22
N ILE A 162 67.38 20.00 7.09
CA ILE A 162 66.84 19.22 8.22
C ILE A 162 67.90 19.00 9.30
N ARG A 163 69.10 18.54 8.91
CA ARG A 163 70.18 18.19 9.83
C ARG A 163 70.80 19.41 10.51
N ASP A 164 71.10 20.45 9.75
CA ASP A 164 71.94 21.57 10.20
C ASP A 164 71.13 22.71 10.82
N VAL A 165 69.83 22.80 10.51
CA VAL A 165 68.98 23.91 10.96
C VAL A 165 67.73 23.40 11.66
N ILE A 166 66.86 22.67 10.97
CA ILE A 166 65.49 22.43 11.46
C ILE A 166 65.48 21.56 12.72
N LEU A 167 66.15 20.41 12.68
CA LEU A 167 66.19 19.47 13.78
C LEU A 167 66.89 20.02 15.03
N PRO A 168 68.13 20.56 14.97
CA PRO A 168 68.81 21.06 16.17
C PRO A 168 68.05 22.20 16.83
N GLN A 169 67.56 23.17 16.05
CA GLN A 169 66.88 24.35 16.57
C GLN A 169 65.51 23.99 17.17
N THR A 170 64.73 23.11 16.52
CA THR A 170 63.45 22.65 17.08
C THR A 170 63.66 21.81 18.35
N ALA A 171 64.67 20.94 18.37
CA ALA A 171 64.97 20.11 19.53
C ALA A 171 65.41 20.96 20.74
N GLN A 172 66.20 22.00 20.52
CA GLN A 172 66.62 22.95 21.55
C GLN A 172 65.43 23.73 22.13
N ALA A 173 64.53 24.22 21.28
CA ALA A 173 63.30 24.87 21.72
C ALA A 173 62.44 23.94 22.59
N LEU A 174 62.23 22.70 22.14
CA LEU A 174 61.46 21.70 22.89
C LEU A 174 62.11 21.36 24.23
N HIS A 175 63.42 21.19 24.25
CA HIS A 175 64.17 20.93 25.48
C HIS A 175 63.95 22.05 26.51
N LEU A 176 64.08 23.31 26.09
CA LEU A 176 63.87 24.46 26.97
C LEU A 176 62.43 24.52 27.52
N LEU A 177 61.41 24.21 26.71
CA LEU A 177 60.03 24.12 27.18
C LEU A 177 59.86 23.00 28.21
N HIS A 178 60.44 21.83 27.93
CA HIS A 178 60.35 20.64 28.77
C HIS A 178 61.05 20.81 30.12
N GLU A 179 62.16 21.55 30.18
CA GLU A 179 62.82 21.94 31.44
C GLU A 179 61.91 22.79 32.33
N HIS A 180 61.07 23.61 31.71
CA HIS A 180 60.07 24.45 32.39
C HIS A 180 58.70 23.76 32.55
N ARG A 181 58.63 22.44 32.33
CA ARG A 181 57.41 21.61 32.41
C ARG A 181 56.29 22.05 31.45
N ILE A 182 56.64 22.70 30.34
CA ILE A 182 55.70 23.09 29.29
C ILE A 182 55.76 22.03 28.19
N VAL A 183 54.61 21.47 27.81
CA VAL A 183 54.46 20.60 26.64
C VAL A 183 53.77 21.39 25.53
N HIS A 184 54.34 21.40 24.33
CA HIS A 184 53.85 22.22 23.21
C HIS A 184 52.56 21.65 22.60
N ARG A 185 52.49 20.33 22.41
CA ARG A 185 51.33 19.56 21.92
C ARG A 185 50.90 19.80 20.47
N ASP A 186 51.59 20.65 19.71
CA ASP A 186 51.23 20.96 18.31
C ASP A 186 52.46 21.20 17.43
N ILE A 187 53.52 20.41 17.61
CA ILE A 187 54.69 20.49 16.73
C ILE A 187 54.32 19.91 15.37
N LYS A 188 54.42 20.76 14.34
CA LYS A 188 54.13 20.45 12.94
C LYS A 188 54.77 21.51 12.03
N PRO A 189 54.95 21.25 10.72
CA PRO A 189 55.57 22.21 9.79
C PRO A 189 54.94 23.62 9.81
N LYS A 190 53.62 23.72 10.01
CA LYS A 190 52.89 24.99 10.09
C LYS A 190 53.29 25.87 11.29
N ASN A 191 53.84 25.26 12.34
CA ASN A 191 54.20 25.94 13.58
C ASN A 191 55.72 26.19 13.72
N LEU A 192 56.47 25.94 12.65
CA LEU A 192 57.90 26.26 12.54
C LEU A 192 58.06 27.41 11.54
N TYR A 193 58.67 28.51 11.99
CA TYR A 193 58.78 29.76 11.25
C TYR A 193 60.24 30.19 11.11
N TYR A 194 60.54 31.01 10.12
CA TYR A 194 61.80 31.73 10.05
C TYR A 194 61.63 33.19 10.48
N LEU A 195 62.37 33.57 11.52
CA LEU A 195 62.49 34.94 12.02
C LEU A 195 63.96 35.35 11.91
N GLU A 196 64.27 36.38 11.10
CA GLU A 196 65.65 36.84 10.87
C GLU A 196 66.64 35.68 10.53
N ASN A 197 66.21 34.73 9.68
CA ASN A 197 66.94 33.52 9.29
C ASN A 197 67.18 32.47 10.40
N GLN A 198 66.55 32.61 11.56
CA GLN A 198 66.54 31.59 12.61
C GLN A 198 65.20 30.84 12.60
N LEU A 199 65.25 29.52 12.76
CA LEU A 199 64.05 28.74 12.99
C LEU A 199 63.53 29.04 14.39
N VAL A 200 62.23 29.32 14.48
CA VAL A 200 61.53 29.53 15.74
C VAL A 200 60.29 28.65 15.80
N VAL A 201 60.09 28.03 16.96
CA VAL A 201 58.88 27.29 17.30
C VAL A 201 57.83 28.29 17.79
N GLY A 202 56.69 28.30 17.12
CA GLY A 202 55.57 29.20 17.40
C GLY A 202 54.26 28.45 17.64
N ASP A 203 53.22 29.22 17.93
CA ASP A 203 51.86 28.75 18.20
C ASP A 203 51.66 27.88 19.45
N PHE A 204 51.63 28.56 20.60
CA PHE A 204 51.42 27.95 21.91
C PHE A 204 49.93 27.83 22.31
N GLY A 205 49.00 27.91 21.35
CA GLY A 205 47.55 28.03 21.61
C GLY A 205 46.93 26.82 22.33
N ILE A 206 47.58 25.66 22.26
CA ILE A 206 47.15 24.43 22.97
C ILE A 206 48.21 23.86 23.92
N SER A 207 49.30 24.58 24.15
CA SER A 207 50.37 24.18 25.07
C SER A 207 49.86 24.04 26.50
N SER A 208 50.54 23.26 27.32
CA SER A 208 50.11 22.97 28.69
C SER A 208 51.27 22.86 29.65
N VAL A 209 51.05 23.31 30.88
CA VAL A 209 52.01 23.17 31.99
C VAL A 209 51.66 21.90 32.78
N LEU A 210 52.64 21.04 33.01
CA LEU A 210 52.48 19.84 33.86
C LEU A 210 52.48 20.23 35.34
N ASP A 211 51.62 19.62 36.15
CA ASP A 211 51.52 19.90 37.58
C ASP A 211 52.83 19.53 38.32
N GLU A 212 53.19 20.27 39.37
CA GLU A 212 54.36 19.93 40.20
C GLU A 212 54.24 18.51 40.79
N GLY A 213 55.29 17.70 40.61
CA GLY A 213 55.33 16.30 41.05
C GLY A 213 54.61 15.30 40.14
N ARG A 214 54.11 15.73 38.98
CA ARG A 214 53.53 14.83 37.95
C ARG A 214 54.29 14.97 36.63
N ASP A 215 54.64 13.84 36.04
CA ASP A 215 55.24 13.79 34.69
C ASP A 215 54.21 13.69 33.57
N THR A 216 52.92 13.56 33.93
CA THR A 216 51.80 13.43 32.99
C THR A 216 50.61 14.30 33.39
N GLY A 217 49.91 14.87 32.41
CA GLY A 217 48.61 15.52 32.54
C GLY A 217 47.52 14.81 31.74
N THR A 218 46.25 15.13 31.96
CA THR A 218 45.12 14.58 31.18
C THR A 218 44.25 15.71 30.61
N THR A 219 43.86 15.58 29.35
CA THR A 219 42.94 16.53 28.69
C THR A 219 41.71 15.82 28.14
N LYS A 220 40.54 16.45 28.31
CA LYS A 220 39.24 15.92 27.85
C LYS A 220 38.92 16.27 26.40
N ILE A 221 39.76 17.05 25.72
CA ILE A 221 39.46 17.62 24.40
C ILE A 221 40.57 17.24 23.43
N ASP A 222 40.23 16.50 22.38
CA ASP A 222 41.14 16.20 21.29
C ASP A 222 41.28 17.40 20.35
N ARG A 223 42.18 18.33 20.72
CA ARG A 223 42.51 19.52 19.90
C ARG A 223 43.75 19.30 19.02
N ARG A 224 44.14 18.05 18.77
CA ARG A 224 45.42 17.71 18.13
C ARG A 224 45.29 17.70 16.62
N THR A 225 46.41 17.96 15.94
CA THR A 225 46.49 17.79 14.48
C THR A 225 46.60 16.29 14.16
N PRO A 226 45.67 15.71 13.35
CA PRO A 226 45.73 14.29 12.97
C PRO A 226 47.09 13.92 12.37
N GLY A 227 47.61 12.75 12.75
CA GLY A 227 48.90 12.22 12.29
C GLY A 227 50.14 12.67 13.06
N TYR A 228 50.14 13.88 13.62
CA TYR A 228 51.32 14.44 14.33
C TYR A 228 51.34 14.14 15.84
N SER A 229 50.34 13.46 16.38
CA SER A 229 50.27 13.17 17.81
C SER A 229 49.89 11.71 18.07
N PRO A 230 50.43 11.09 19.12
CA PRO A 230 49.94 9.78 19.54
C PRO A 230 48.52 9.93 20.06
N HIS A 231 47.64 8.94 19.82
CA HIS A 231 46.23 8.96 20.24
C HIS A 231 46.07 8.62 21.72
N SER A 232 46.70 9.43 22.57
CA SER A 232 46.68 9.33 24.02
C SER A 232 46.09 10.60 24.62
N SER A 233 45.04 10.53 25.44
CA SER A 233 44.55 11.74 26.15
C SER A 233 45.53 12.24 27.23
N VAL A 234 46.67 11.54 27.38
CA VAL A 234 47.77 11.88 28.27
C VAL A 234 48.69 12.91 27.63
N ILE A 235 48.86 14.02 28.32
CA ILE A 235 49.85 15.05 28.00
C ILE A 235 51.15 14.66 28.70
N GLN A 236 52.20 14.44 27.92
CA GLN A 236 53.54 14.11 28.41
C GLN A 236 54.57 14.71 27.45
N ARG A 237 55.78 15.00 27.95
CA ARG A 237 56.84 15.68 27.20
C ARG A 237 57.25 14.88 25.96
N GLU A 238 57.20 13.56 26.10
CA GLU A 238 57.53 12.57 25.07
C GLU A 238 56.63 12.71 23.84
N ASN A 239 55.43 13.27 23.98
CA ASN A 239 54.53 13.46 22.83
C ASN A 239 55.07 14.49 21.84
N ASP A 240 55.80 15.52 22.30
CA ASP A 240 56.38 16.50 21.39
C ASP A 240 57.50 15.89 20.53
N TRP A 241 58.22 14.87 21.04
CA TRP A 241 59.21 14.12 20.27
C TRP A 241 58.58 13.27 19.18
N TYR A 242 57.43 12.65 19.46
CA TYR A 242 56.62 11.97 18.44
C TYR A 242 56.19 12.94 17.34
N SER A 243 55.69 14.11 17.74
CA SER A 243 55.30 15.18 16.82
C SER A 243 56.47 15.68 15.99
N LEU A 244 57.65 15.83 16.59
CA LEU A 244 58.88 16.19 15.88
C LEU A 244 59.25 15.13 14.82
N GLY A 245 59.20 13.83 15.18
CA GLY A 245 59.51 12.74 14.26
C GLY A 245 58.67 12.80 12.97
N TYR A 246 57.35 12.97 13.09
CA TYR A 246 56.47 13.13 11.92
C TYR A 246 56.63 14.48 11.24
N THR A 247 56.95 15.56 11.96
CA THR A 247 57.26 16.87 11.39
C THR A 247 58.45 16.79 10.43
N ILE A 248 59.54 16.17 10.87
CA ILE A 248 60.74 15.98 10.07
C ILE A 248 60.45 15.06 8.88
N TRP A 249 59.68 13.99 9.08
CA TRP A 249 59.30 13.09 7.98
C TRP A 249 58.46 13.81 6.93
N THR A 250 57.46 14.61 7.33
CA THR A 250 56.66 15.42 6.42
C THR A 250 57.52 16.37 5.58
N LEU A 251 58.42 17.12 6.23
CA LEU A 251 59.31 18.06 5.54
C LEU A 251 60.23 17.33 4.56
N TYR A 252 60.80 16.19 4.98
CA TYR A 252 61.62 15.35 4.11
C TYR A 252 60.83 14.83 2.90
N ASN A 253 59.55 14.54 3.06
CA ASN A 253 58.66 14.02 2.03
C ASN A 253 57.99 15.12 1.20
N GLY A 254 58.62 16.30 1.09
CA GLY A 254 58.15 17.40 0.25
C GLY A 254 56.89 18.08 0.78
N GLY A 255 56.72 18.11 2.10
CA GLY A 255 55.56 18.75 2.75
C GLY A 255 54.34 17.85 2.89
N VAL A 256 54.41 16.57 2.49
CA VAL A 256 53.30 15.61 2.56
C VAL A 256 53.51 14.62 3.70
N HIS A 257 52.54 14.52 4.60
CA HIS A 257 52.61 13.59 5.73
C HIS A 257 52.72 12.13 5.22
N PRO A 258 53.58 11.27 5.81
CA PRO A 258 53.75 9.88 5.35
C PRO A 258 52.45 9.06 5.37
N HIS A 259 51.54 9.41 6.27
CA HIS A 259 50.23 8.78 6.41
C HIS A 259 49.08 9.64 5.84
N GLN A 260 49.34 10.52 4.86
CA GLN A 260 48.29 11.43 4.35
C GLN A 260 47.03 10.70 3.90
N ALA A 261 47.16 9.59 3.16
CA ALA A 261 46.01 8.80 2.73
C ALA A 261 45.20 8.19 3.90
N LEU A 262 45.88 7.86 5.00
CA LEU A 262 45.23 7.34 6.22
C LEU A 262 44.55 8.47 7.01
N ILE A 263 45.15 9.66 7.03
CA ILE A 263 44.54 10.87 7.63
C ILE A 263 43.30 11.26 6.85
N ASP A 264 43.37 11.29 5.51
CA ASP A 264 42.24 11.65 4.64
C ASP A 264 41.10 10.62 4.74
N ALA A 265 41.42 9.37 5.07
CA ALA A 265 40.46 8.28 5.32
C ALA A 265 39.99 8.18 6.78
N ASP A 266 40.48 9.05 7.68
CA ASP A 266 40.24 9.00 9.14
C ASP A 266 40.55 7.64 9.79
N ASP A 267 41.58 6.94 9.28
CA ASP A 267 42.00 5.61 9.75
C ASP A 267 43.50 5.56 10.09
N LEU A 268 43.84 6.09 11.26
CA LEU A 268 45.20 5.96 11.82
C LEU A 268 45.35 4.75 12.75
N SER A 269 44.33 3.89 12.87
CA SER A 269 44.25 2.82 13.88
C SER A 269 45.51 1.96 13.96
N ALA A 270 46.07 1.55 12.82
CA ALA A 270 47.30 0.77 12.73
C ALA A 270 48.52 1.54 13.26
N VAL A 271 48.65 2.81 12.93
CA VAL A 271 49.74 3.69 13.41
C VAL A 271 49.67 3.84 14.93
N LEU A 272 48.45 3.95 15.47
CA LEU A 272 48.20 4.15 16.90
C LEU A 272 48.56 2.93 17.74
N VAL A 273 48.33 1.72 17.23
CA VAL A 273 48.78 0.47 17.90
C VAL A 273 50.26 0.16 17.64
N GLY A 274 51.04 1.12 17.13
CA GLY A 274 52.48 1.01 16.91
C GLY A 274 52.89 0.25 15.64
N LYS A 275 51.95 -0.06 14.73
CA LYS A 275 52.30 -0.61 13.41
C LYS A 275 52.84 0.51 12.52
N ARG A 276 53.66 0.12 11.54
CA ARG A 276 54.26 1.03 10.56
C ARG A 276 53.71 0.72 9.16
N PRO A 277 52.51 1.22 8.81
CA PRO A 277 51.89 0.92 7.51
C PRO A 277 52.64 1.57 6.33
N VAL A 278 53.47 2.59 6.61
CA VAL A 278 54.31 3.26 5.61
C VAL A 278 55.76 3.15 6.05
N ALA A 279 56.62 2.69 5.15
CA ALA A 279 58.05 2.61 5.38
C ALA A 279 58.73 3.95 5.03
N PHE A 280 59.77 4.31 5.77
CA PHE A 280 60.62 5.44 5.44
C PHE A 280 61.47 5.07 4.23
N VAL A 281 61.44 5.92 3.20
CA VAL A 281 62.23 5.72 1.98
C VAL A 281 63.27 6.82 1.89
N ALA A 282 64.54 6.45 2.05
CA ALA A 282 65.65 7.37 1.94
C ALA A 282 65.82 7.83 0.47
N LYS A 283 65.89 9.15 0.25
CA LYS A 283 66.19 9.75 -1.08
C LYS A 283 67.61 9.42 -1.57
N ARG A 284 68.54 9.14 -0.65
CA ARG A 284 69.93 8.73 -0.89
C ARG A 284 70.40 7.80 0.24
N PRO A 285 71.38 6.90 0.02
CA PRO A 285 71.84 5.95 1.04
C PRO A 285 72.30 6.63 2.34
N GLU A 286 72.98 7.76 2.25
CA GLU A 286 73.44 8.54 3.40
C GLU A 286 72.29 9.09 4.28
N HIS A 287 71.04 9.09 3.80
CA HIS A 287 69.87 9.53 4.56
C HIS A 287 69.19 8.40 5.35
N GLU A 288 69.63 7.14 5.24
CA GLU A 288 69.05 6.02 6.00
C GLU A 288 69.09 6.25 7.51
N CYS A 289 70.11 6.96 7.99
CA CYS A 289 70.22 7.35 9.38
C CYS A 289 69.06 8.22 9.87
N LEU A 290 68.44 9.03 9.01
CA LEU A 290 67.29 9.84 9.36
C LEU A 290 66.06 8.98 9.65
N GLY A 291 65.87 7.92 8.85
CA GLY A 291 64.80 6.94 9.06
C GLY A 291 64.91 6.27 10.43
N LYS A 292 66.14 5.92 10.84
CA LYS A 292 66.42 5.36 12.18
C LYS A 292 65.98 6.30 13.31
N LEU A 293 66.34 7.58 13.21
CA LEU A 293 65.93 8.59 14.19
C LEU A 293 64.41 8.78 14.21
N ILE A 294 63.78 8.97 13.04
CA ILE A 294 62.33 9.13 12.90
C ILE A 294 61.62 7.94 13.56
N TYR A 295 62.08 6.72 13.31
CA TYR A 295 61.50 5.51 13.89
C TYR A 295 61.67 5.37 15.40
N GLY A 296 62.71 5.95 15.99
CA GLY A 296 62.85 6.04 17.45
C GLY A 296 61.97 7.12 18.06
N LEU A 297 61.85 8.28 17.42
CA LEU A 297 61.00 9.40 17.85
C LEU A 297 59.50 9.07 17.74
N THR A 298 59.09 8.28 16.74
CA THR A 298 57.69 7.95 16.45
C THR A 298 57.19 6.66 17.12
N ARG A 299 57.84 6.20 18.18
CA ARG A 299 57.38 5.02 18.95
C ARG A 299 56.06 5.30 19.68
N ALA A 300 55.15 4.31 19.64
CA ALA A 300 53.85 4.39 20.31
C ALA A 300 54.01 4.46 21.85
N SER A 301 54.82 3.57 22.43
CA SER A 301 55.23 3.63 23.84
C SER A 301 56.02 4.92 24.11
N SER A 302 55.63 5.69 25.13
CA SER A 302 56.39 6.86 25.56
C SER A 302 57.66 6.49 26.34
N VAL A 303 57.66 5.35 27.03
CA VAL A 303 58.81 4.87 27.81
C VAL A 303 60.01 4.55 26.91
N ASP A 304 59.74 4.00 25.73
CA ASP A 304 60.78 3.59 24.79
C ASP A 304 61.06 4.65 23.71
N ARG A 305 60.45 5.83 23.82
CA ARG A 305 60.53 6.88 22.81
C ARG A 305 61.81 7.69 22.98
N MET A 306 62.49 7.94 21.86
CA MET A 306 63.67 8.80 21.84
C MET A 306 63.31 10.27 22.15
N GLY A 307 64.26 11.00 22.71
CA GLY A 307 64.11 12.40 23.09
C GLY A 307 65.33 13.26 22.74
N TYR A 308 65.54 14.35 23.48
CA TYR A 308 66.58 15.34 23.20
C TYR A 308 67.99 14.75 23.09
N ASP A 309 68.42 13.94 24.06
CA ASP A 309 69.77 13.35 24.07
C ASP A 309 70.00 12.41 22.88
N ASP A 310 68.96 11.72 22.40
CA ASP A 310 69.03 10.89 21.19
C ASP A 310 69.21 11.73 19.94
N VAL A 311 68.52 12.87 19.85
CA VAL A 311 68.67 13.82 18.76
C VAL A 311 70.09 14.39 18.74
N GLN A 312 70.64 14.77 19.90
CA GLN A 312 72.03 15.25 19.99
C GLN A 312 73.03 14.17 19.55
N ARG A 313 72.88 12.92 20.01
CA ARG A 313 73.71 11.80 19.56
C ARG A 313 73.63 11.56 18.06
N TRP A 314 72.45 11.72 17.47
CA TRP A 314 72.29 11.63 16.03
C TRP A 314 72.94 12.79 15.29
N LEU A 315 72.90 14.02 15.83
CA LEU A 315 73.56 15.18 15.23
C LEU A 315 75.09 15.07 15.26
N ASP A 316 75.65 14.48 16.33
CA ASP A 316 77.09 14.27 16.50
C ASP A 316 77.66 13.24 15.51
N ASP A 317 76.98 12.11 15.33
CA ASP A 317 77.36 11.05 14.37
C ASP A 317 76.12 10.41 13.71
N PRO A 318 75.56 11.05 12.65
CA PRO A 318 74.39 10.52 11.99
C PRO A 318 74.62 9.12 11.40
N GLN A 319 75.81 8.88 10.83
CA GLN A 319 76.09 7.62 10.11
C GLN A 319 76.32 6.44 11.08
N GLY A 320 76.94 6.69 12.24
CA GLY A 320 77.10 5.71 13.31
C GLY A 320 75.85 5.52 14.18
N PHE A 321 74.82 6.36 14.03
CA PHE A 321 73.61 6.25 14.83
C PHE A 321 72.89 4.91 14.60
N THR A 322 72.66 4.21 15.70
CA THR A 322 71.91 2.95 15.74
C THR A 322 70.78 3.06 16.75
N TYR A 323 69.66 2.42 16.42
CA TYR A 323 68.56 2.24 17.34
C TYR A 323 68.15 0.77 17.33
N ALA A 324 67.98 0.17 18.50
CA ALA A 324 67.58 -1.23 18.59
C ALA A 324 66.09 -1.35 18.26
N GLU A 325 65.75 -2.00 17.14
CA GLU A 325 64.35 -2.34 16.82
C GLU A 325 63.72 -3.31 17.83
N SER A 326 64.53 -3.93 18.70
CA SER A 326 64.05 -4.80 19.78
C SER A 326 64.92 -4.66 21.03
N ALA A 327 64.42 -3.98 22.05
CA ALA A 327 64.50 -4.56 23.39
C ALA A 327 63.21 -5.37 23.55
N GLN A 328 63.29 -6.62 24.01
CA GLN A 328 62.08 -7.27 24.53
C GLN A 328 61.44 -6.28 25.51
N PRO A 329 60.11 -6.05 25.43
CA PRO A 329 59.45 -5.21 26.41
C PRO A 329 59.82 -5.74 27.79
N ALA A 330 60.14 -4.84 28.73
CA ALA A 330 60.25 -5.22 30.12
C ALA A 330 59.05 -6.13 30.47
N PRO A 331 59.25 -7.24 31.20
CA PRO A 331 58.16 -8.19 31.46
C PRO A 331 56.96 -7.41 31.98
N ARG A 332 55.85 -7.47 31.23
CA ARG A 332 54.62 -6.76 31.59
C ARG A 332 54.29 -7.07 33.03
N ALA A 333 54.00 -6.02 33.80
CA ALA A 333 53.54 -6.19 35.16
C ALA A 333 52.34 -7.15 35.15
N GLY A 334 52.35 -8.13 36.06
CA GLY A 334 51.25 -9.07 36.18
C GLY A 334 50.10 -8.45 36.97
N TYR A 335 48.88 -8.63 36.51
CA TYR A 335 47.69 -8.28 37.29
C TYR A 335 47.23 -9.48 38.12
N GLN A 336 47.06 -9.30 39.43
CA GLN A 336 46.53 -10.37 40.28
C GLN A 336 45.00 -10.36 40.25
N PHE A 337 44.41 -11.46 39.79
CA PHE A 337 42.97 -11.66 39.76
C PHE A 337 42.63 -13.09 40.19
N GLU A 338 41.67 -13.26 41.09
CA GLU A 338 41.29 -14.59 41.61
C GLU A 338 42.49 -15.42 42.12
N GLY A 339 43.44 -14.77 42.79
CA GLY A 339 44.62 -15.42 43.34
C GLY A 339 45.68 -15.83 42.31
N THR A 340 45.45 -15.58 41.01
CA THR A 340 46.37 -15.88 39.91
C THR A 340 46.99 -14.60 39.37
N LEU A 341 48.30 -14.62 39.09
CA LEU A 341 49.01 -13.50 38.48
C LEU A 341 48.99 -13.64 36.95
N TYR A 342 48.35 -12.69 36.26
CA TYR A 342 48.25 -12.68 34.81
C TYR A 342 49.21 -11.65 34.21
N THR A 343 50.27 -12.10 33.57
CA THR A 343 51.20 -11.26 32.77
C THR A 343 50.78 -11.17 31.30
N ASP A 344 49.88 -12.07 30.88
CA ASP A 344 49.27 -12.11 29.56
C ASP A 344 47.85 -11.54 29.64
N TYR A 345 47.61 -10.41 28.97
CA TYR A 345 46.34 -9.70 29.04
C TYR A 345 45.21 -10.43 28.32
N THR A 346 45.51 -11.28 27.33
CA THR A 346 44.49 -12.13 26.71
C THR A 346 43.98 -13.15 27.72
N LYS A 347 44.88 -13.77 28.49
CA LYS A 347 44.49 -14.67 29.60
C LYS A 347 43.79 -13.94 30.73
N LEU A 348 44.17 -12.70 31.02
CA LEU A 348 43.46 -11.85 31.98
C LEU A 348 42.03 -11.57 31.50
N ALA A 349 41.85 -11.23 30.23
CA ALA A 349 40.55 -10.97 29.61
C ALA A 349 39.64 -12.22 29.67
N GLU A 350 40.18 -13.41 29.38
CA GLU A 350 39.48 -14.70 29.56
C GLU A 350 39.08 -14.93 31.02
N ALA A 351 39.98 -14.67 31.97
CA ALA A 351 39.69 -14.83 33.40
C ALA A 351 38.62 -13.86 33.91
N LEU A 352 38.65 -12.60 33.47
CA LEU A 352 37.63 -11.58 33.74
C LEU A 352 36.28 -11.99 33.16
N SER A 353 36.27 -12.55 31.95
CA SER A 353 35.07 -13.11 31.31
C SER A 353 34.50 -14.25 32.15
N ALA A 354 35.31 -15.24 32.51
CA ALA A 354 34.88 -16.40 33.31
C ALA A 354 34.36 -16.03 34.70
N ASN A 355 34.81 -14.90 35.27
CA ASN A 355 34.40 -14.41 36.60
C ASN A 355 33.66 -13.06 36.49
N TRP A 356 32.62 -13.02 35.66
CA TRP A 356 31.90 -11.81 35.23
C TRP A 356 31.62 -10.77 36.33
N GLU A 357 30.96 -11.17 37.42
CA GLU A 357 30.62 -10.25 38.53
C GLU A 357 31.83 -9.71 39.28
N ARG A 358 32.93 -10.49 39.34
CA ARG A 358 34.19 -10.02 39.94
C ARG A 358 34.94 -9.13 38.97
N GLY A 359 34.92 -9.45 37.68
CA GLY A 359 35.46 -8.59 36.62
C GLY A 359 34.82 -7.20 36.64
N LYS A 360 33.49 -7.12 36.75
CA LYS A 360 32.76 -5.85 36.90
C LYS A 360 33.25 -5.06 38.11
N ARG A 361 33.40 -5.72 39.27
CA ARG A 361 33.93 -5.05 40.47
C ARG A 361 35.33 -4.48 40.23
N HIS A 362 36.26 -5.24 39.65
CA HIS A 362 37.61 -4.77 39.37
C HIS A 362 37.66 -3.61 38.37
N LEU A 363 36.76 -3.58 37.39
CA LEU A 363 36.63 -2.47 36.44
C LEU A 363 36.07 -1.21 37.11
N TYR A 364 34.89 -1.31 37.73
CA TYR A 364 34.15 -0.16 38.25
C TYR A 364 34.69 0.37 39.59
N THR A 365 35.52 -0.39 40.30
CA THR A 365 36.31 0.12 41.45
C THR A 365 37.63 0.75 41.04
N LYS A 366 37.87 0.92 39.72
CA LYS A 366 39.07 1.55 39.16
C LYS A 366 40.37 0.77 39.44
N LEU A 367 40.28 -0.48 39.90
CA LEU A 367 41.48 -1.30 40.18
C LEU A 367 42.26 -1.62 38.90
N LEU A 368 41.56 -1.98 37.81
CA LEU A 368 42.20 -2.23 36.51
C LEU A 368 42.81 -0.95 35.93
N GLU A 369 42.05 0.15 35.92
CA GLU A 369 42.54 1.45 35.45
C GLU A 369 43.78 1.92 36.21
N ASN A 370 43.73 1.90 37.55
CA ASN A 370 44.86 2.32 38.39
C ASN A 370 46.08 1.43 38.15
N PHE A 371 45.88 0.11 38.01
CA PHE A 371 46.98 -0.80 37.70
C PHE A 371 47.66 -0.45 36.38
N PHE A 372 46.92 -0.33 35.28
CA PHE A 372 47.51 -0.03 33.98
C PHE A 372 48.19 1.35 33.98
N ARG A 373 47.59 2.34 34.66
CA ARG A 373 48.16 3.68 34.83
C ARG A 373 49.49 3.64 35.59
N THR A 374 49.57 2.93 36.72
CA THR A 374 50.79 2.84 37.53
C THR A 374 51.93 2.10 36.82
N HIS A 375 51.62 1.24 35.84
CA HIS A 375 52.61 0.44 35.12
C HIS A 375 52.88 0.94 33.69
N GLY A 376 52.54 2.20 33.40
CA GLY A 376 52.90 2.87 32.13
C GLY A 376 52.00 2.53 30.94
N GLU A 377 50.98 1.70 31.11
CA GLU A 377 49.97 1.35 30.09
C GLU A 377 48.85 2.41 30.07
N ASN A 378 49.25 3.68 29.85
CA ASN A 378 48.37 4.84 30.00
C ASN A 378 47.20 4.85 29.00
N ASP A 379 47.42 4.39 27.77
CA ASP A 379 46.38 4.35 26.74
C ASP A 379 45.27 3.35 27.11
N LEU A 380 45.66 2.19 27.66
CA LEU A 380 44.73 1.20 28.17
C LEU A 380 43.97 1.72 29.39
N ALA A 381 44.65 2.39 30.32
CA ALA A 381 44.01 3.01 31.48
C ALA A 381 42.98 4.08 31.07
N VAL A 382 43.30 4.92 30.08
CA VAL A 382 42.37 5.90 29.52
C VAL A 382 41.17 5.22 28.88
N ALA A 383 41.39 4.21 28.05
CA ALA A 383 40.29 3.49 27.39
C ALA A 383 39.34 2.84 28.41
N LEU A 384 39.86 2.27 29.49
CA LEU A 384 39.04 1.74 30.59
C LEU A 384 38.31 2.84 31.36
N ASN A 385 38.96 3.99 31.59
CA ASN A 385 38.29 5.13 32.20
C ASN A 385 37.13 5.63 31.34
N ASP A 386 37.33 5.74 30.02
CA ASP A 386 36.31 6.20 29.09
C ASP A 386 35.12 5.25 29.05
N ILE A 387 35.38 3.93 29.09
CA ILE A 387 34.34 2.91 29.23
C ILE A 387 33.57 3.06 30.56
N VAL A 388 34.21 3.44 31.66
CA VAL A 388 33.54 3.50 32.97
C VAL A 388 32.82 4.83 33.22
N GLU A 389 33.37 5.95 32.75
CA GLU A 389 32.94 7.31 33.15
C GLU A 389 32.38 8.16 32.00
N VAL A 390 32.80 7.92 30.77
CA VAL A 390 32.50 8.80 29.63
C VAL A 390 31.40 8.24 28.75
N ASP A 391 31.47 6.94 28.46
CA ASP A 391 30.50 6.25 27.62
C ASP A 391 29.17 6.08 28.35
N ARG A 392 28.15 6.81 27.87
CA ARG A 392 26.82 6.81 28.50
C ARG A 392 26.12 5.45 28.43
N ALA A 393 26.45 4.61 27.44
CA ALA A 393 25.83 3.30 27.27
C ALA A 393 26.32 2.33 28.35
N THR A 394 27.63 2.31 28.61
CA THR A 394 28.29 1.47 29.61
C THR A 394 28.06 1.95 31.04
N VAL A 395 27.87 3.27 31.26
CA VAL A 395 27.45 3.80 32.57
C VAL A 395 26.06 3.29 32.97
N LYS A 396 25.16 3.13 32.00
CA LYS A 396 23.82 2.56 32.24
C LYS A 396 23.82 1.04 32.32
N ASN A 397 24.76 0.38 31.65
CA ASN A 397 24.85 -1.07 31.54
C ASN A 397 26.28 -1.54 31.88
N HIS A 398 26.48 -2.00 33.12
CA HIS A 398 27.78 -2.46 33.58
C HIS A 398 28.27 -3.75 32.90
N ASP A 399 27.36 -4.58 32.38
CA ASP A 399 27.72 -5.78 31.62
C ASP A 399 28.32 -5.41 30.27
N LEU A 400 27.75 -4.40 29.59
CA LEU A 400 28.35 -3.79 28.40
C LEU A 400 29.73 -3.19 28.71
N GLY A 401 29.86 -2.49 29.83
CA GLY A 401 31.14 -1.93 30.28
C GLY A 401 32.22 -3.00 30.42
N LEU A 402 31.90 -4.12 31.07
CA LEU A 402 32.84 -5.22 31.19
C LEU A 402 33.14 -5.89 29.84
N SER A 403 32.13 -6.13 28.99
CA SER A 403 32.35 -6.69 27.64
C SER A 403 33.33 -5.84 26.82
N ARG A 404 33.16 -4.52 26.82
CA ARG A 404 34.08 -3.59 26.13
C ARG A 404 35.47 -3.62 26.77
N ALA A 405 35.55 -3.60 28.09
CA ALA A 405 36.83 -3.65 28.80
C ALA A 405 37.62 -4.92 28.49
N ILE A 406 36.96 -6.08 28.44
CA ILE A 406 37.58 -7.36 28.06
C ILE A 406 38.16 -7.29 26.65
N SER A 407 37.41 -6.73 25.69
CA SER A 407 37.87 -6.57 24.29
C SER A 407 39.11 -5.67 24.21
N VAL A 408 39.11 -4.55 24.94
CA VAL A 408 40.24 -3.59 24.96
C VAL A 408 41.48 -4.17 25.67
N ILE A 409 41.30 -4.84 26.82
CA ILE A 409 42.41 -5.46 27.57
C ILE A 409 43.04 -6.59 26.77
N GLY A 410 42.21 -7.45 26.17
CA GLY A 410 42.69 -8.58 25.37
C GLY A 410 43.28 -8.18 24.02
N GLY A 411 42.96 -6.98 23.53
CA GLY A 411 43.36 -6.50 22.20
C GLY A 411 42.69 -7.24 21.03
N ASP A 412 41.60 -7.98 21.32
CA ASP A 412 40.84 -8.75 20.34
C ASP A 412 39.40 -8.23 20.27
N PHE A 413 39.02 -7.73 19.11
CA PHE A 413 37.65 -7.25 18.81
C PHE A 413 36.84 -8.26 18.00
N SER A 414 37.45 -9.39 17.59
CA SER A 414 36.78 -10.45 16.83
C SER A 414 36.06 -11.46 17.72
N THR A 415 36.47 -11.57 18.99
CA THR A 415 35.81 -12.39 20.01
C THR A 415 34.91 -11.52 20.90
N TYR A 416 33.67 -11.95 21.07
CA TYR A 416 32.68 -11.34 21.94
C TYR A 416 32.59 -12.13 23.25
N HIS A 417 32.42 -11.40 24.35
CA HIS A 417 32.31 -11.97 25.68
C HIS A 417 31.03 -11.48 26.34
N TRP A 418 30.19 -12.40 26.81
CA TRP A 418 28.94 -12.06 27.49
C TRP A 418 28.62 -13.11 28.56
N HIS A 419 28.47 -12.68 29.82
CA HIS A 419 28.16 -13.55 30.97
C HIS A 419 29.02 -14.83 31.05
N GLY A 420 30.32 -14.71 30.77
CA GLY A 420 31.27 -15.83 30.81
C GLY A 420 31.28 -16.74 29.58
N THR A 421 30.46 -16.44 28.57
CA THR A 421 30.51 -17.11 27.27
C THR A 421 31.32 -16.28 26.28
N ALA A 422 32.31 -16.91 25.64
CA ALA A 422 33.07 -16.35 24.53
C ALA A 422 32.59 -16.92 23.19
N PHE A 423 32.40 -16.08 22.19
CA PHE A 423 31.96 -16.46 20.84
C PHE A 423 32.43 -15.45 19.79
N GLY A 424 32.72 -15.90 18.57
CA GLY A 424 32.99 -14.99 17.44
C GLY A 424 31.71 -14.45 16.81
N LEU A 425 31.82 -13.52 15.86
CA LEU A 425 30.66 -12.91 15.17
C LEU A 425 29.71 -13.96 14.58
N MET A 426 30.24 -14.97 13.87
CA MET A 426 29.47 -16.07 13.31
C MET A 426 29.15 -17.19 14.32
N GLY A 427 29.52 -17.04 15.59
CA GLY A 427 29.30 -18.02 16.65
C GLY A 427 27.96 -17.88 17.37
N PHE A 428 27.15 -16.89 16.99
CA PHE A 428 25.95 -16.48 17.72
C PHE A 428 24.93 -17.62 17.87
N ARG A 429 24.58 -18.25 16.74
CA ARG A 429 23.67 -19.39 16.73
C ARG A 429 24.22 -20.60 17.48
N ALA A 430 25.51 -20.89 17.34
CA ALA A 430 26.14 -22.01 18.05
C ALA A 430 26.16 -21.78 19.57
N ALA A 431 26.30 -20.54 20.04
CA ALA A 431 26.21 -20.22 21.46
C ALA A 431 24.79 -20.47 22.01
N HIS A 432 23.76 -20.17 21.21
CA HIS A 432 22.37 -20.45 21.54
C HIS A 432 22.05 -21.95 21.56
N ASP A 433 22.33 -22.64 20.44
CA ASP A 433 21.95 -24.05 20.23
C ASP A 433 22.63 -24.98 21.25
N ASN A 434 23.84 -24.63 21.71
CA ASN A 434 24.55 -25.37 22.75
C ASN A 434 24.14 -24.99 24.19
N GLY A 435 23.14 -24.12 24.36
CA GLY A 435 22.62 -23.69 25.67
C GLY A 435 23.56 -22.80 26.46
N ARG A 436 24.60 -22.21 25.83
CA ARG A 436 25.55 -21.30 26.50
C ARG A 436 24.97 -19.90 26.70
N LEU A 437 24.09 -19.47 25.78
CA LEU A 437 23.33 -18.23 25.89
C LEU A 437 21.84 -18.53 25.69
N SER A 438 21.03 -18.17 26.69
CA SER A 438 19.59 -18.17 26.58
C SER A 438 19.10 -17.11 25.58
N ARG A 439 17.86 -17.27 25.11
CA ARG A 439 17.23 -16.29 24.21
C ARG A 439 17.22 -14.87 24.79
N ALA A 440 16.97 -14.77 26.10
CA ALA A 440 16.97 -13.49 26.82
C ALA A 440 18.37 -12.87 26.87
N GLU A 441 19.42 -13.67 27.06
CA GLU A 441 20.80 -13.17 27.06
C GLU A 441 21.25 -12.72 25.67
N LEU A 442 20.82 -13.40 24.60
CA LEU A 442 21.10 -12.96 23.24
C LEU A 442 20.44 -11.61 22.95
N LEU A 443 19.16 -11.47 23.29
CA LEU A 443 18.44 -10.21 23.13
C LEU A 443 19.14 -9.09 23.90
N ALA A 444 19.45 -9.33 25.19
CA ALA A 444 20.14 -8.36 26.03
C ALA A 444 21.51 -7.97 25.44
N PHE A 445 22.23 -8.92 24.85
CA PHE A 445 23.51 -8.66 24.17
C PHE A 445 23.33 -7.81 22.91
N VAL A 446 22.40 -8.17 22.01
CA VAL A 446 22.16 -7.41 20.76
C VAL A 446 21.71 -5.97 21.07
N GLN A 447 20.89 -5.77 22.11
CA GLN A 447 20.45 -4.43 22.54
C GLN A 447 21.59 -3.52 23.04
N THR A 448 22.79 -4.06 23.30
CA THR A 448 23.88 -3.28 23.87
C THR A 448 24.63 -2.40 22.88
N GLY A 449 24.50 -2.63 21.57
CA GLY A 449 25.34 -1.95 20.59
C GLY A 449 26.78 -2.49 20.51
N GLN A 450 27.05 -3.67 21.10
CA GLN A 450 28.40 -4.24 21.15
C GLN A 450 28.85 -4.83 19.81
N LEU A 451 27.94 -5.34 18.99
CA LEU A 451 28.27 -5.97 17.70
C LEU A 451 28.90 -4.93 16.77
N SER A 452 28.23 -3.80 16.58
CA SER A 452 28.72 -2.71 15.73
C SER A 452 29.97 -2.05 16.32
N TRP A 453 30.05 -1.87 17.64
CA TRP A 453 31.19 -1.27 18.33
C TRP A 453 32.49 -2.08 18.15
N ASN A 454 32.43 -3.41 18.28
CA ASN A 454 33.57 -4.29 18.02
C ASN A 454 33.90 -4.35 16.53
N ALA A 455 32.89 -4.50 15.67
CA ALA A 455 33.09 -4.58 14.22
C ALA A 455 33.78 -3.32 13.67
N GLN A 456 33.43 -2.14 14.18
CA GLN A 456 34.06 -0.88 13.77
C GLN A 456 35.55 -0.87 14.12
N ARG A 457 35.91 -1.32 15.34
CA ARG A 457 37.30 -1.40 15.80
C ARG A 457 38.10 -2.51 15.13
N ALA A 458 37.44 -3.55 14.67
CA ALA A 458 38.03 -4.61 13.86
C ALA A 458 38.23 -4.20 12.37
N GLY A 459 37.79 -2.99 11.97
CA GLY A 459 37.91 -2.51 10.58
C GLY A 459 36.92 -3.18 9.62
N ALA A 460 35.70 -3.50 10.08
CA ALA A 460 34.67 -4.11 9.24
C ALA A 460 34.16 -3.15 8.13
N ASP A 461 33.72 -3.72 7.01
CA ASP A 461 33.12 -2.98 5.89
C ASP A 461 31.92 -2.12 6.36
N PRO A 462 31.79 -0.85 5.91
CA PRO A 462 30.66 0.02 6.26
C PRO A 462 29.27 -0.60 6.03
N ARG A 463 29.11 -1.48 5.05
CA ARG A 463 27.85 -2.20 4.79
C ARG A 463 27.52 -3.21 5.88
N ILE A 464 28.54 -3.87 6.43
CA ILE A 464 28.37 -4.79 7.56
C ILE A 464 27.99 -3.99 8.81
N LEU A 465 28.63 -2.83 9.02
CA LEU A 465 28.31 -1.93 10.12
C LEU A 465 26.87 -1.42 10.07
N ASP A 466 26.40 -0.94 8.91
CA ASP A 466 25.00 -0.50 8.72
C ASP A 466 24.00 -1.62 9.05
N VAL A 467 24.31 -2.85 8.63
CA VAL A 467 23.47 -4.01 8.92
C VAL A 467 23.43 -4.35 10.42
N LEU A 468 24.59 -4.33 11.10
CA LEU A 468 24.66 -4.59 12.53
C LEU A 468 23.95 -3.50 13.34
N GLN A 469 24.11 -2.22 12.98
CA GLN A 469 23.44 -1.11 13.65
C GLN A 469 21.91 -1.23 13.52
N ARG A 470 21.40 -1.55 12.33
CA ARG A 470 19.96 -1.77 12.13
C ARG A 470 19.42 -2.96 12.94
N LEU A 471 20.22 -4.01 13.10
CA LEU A 471 19.87 -5.17 13.93
C LEU A 471 19.78 -4.77 15.41
N GLU A 472 20.75 -4.01 15.90
CA GLU A 472 20.81 -3.52 17.28
C GLU A 472 19.67 -2.51 17.59
N GLU A 473 19.37 -1.62 16.64
CA GLU A 473 18.22 -0.71 16.71
C GLU A 473 16.90 -1.48 16.75
N ALA A 474 16.72 -2.46 15.85
CA ALA A 474 15.51 -3.28 15.79
C ALA A 474 15.27 -4.05 17.10
N ALA A 475 16.33 -4.44 17.82
CA ALA A 475 16.22 -5.17 19.08
C ALA A 475 15.55 -4.37 20.20
N SER A 476 15.44 -3.05 20.10
CA SER A 476 14.74 -2.22 21.09
C SER A 476 13.21 -2.24 20.91
N ASP A 477 12.75 -2.31 19.66
CA ASP A 477 11.32 -2.17 19.32
C ASP A 477 10.66 -3.48 18.85
N ASN A 478 11.45 -4.43 18.35
CA ASN A 478 10.98 -5.70 17.77
C ASN A 478 11.92 -6.84 18.20
N GLU A 479 11.82 -7.21 19.49
CA GLU A 479 12.70 -8.18 20.14
C GLU A 479 12.74 -9.54 19.42
N ASP A 480 11.58 -10.08 19.06
CA ASP A 480 11.49 -11.39 18.43
C ASP A 480 12.13 -11.42 17.04
N PHE A 481 11.87 -10.39 16.23
CA PHE A 481 12.52 -10.20 14.93
C PHE A 481 14.03 -10.11 15.07
N ALA A 482 14.53 -9.28 15.99
CA ALA A 482 15.95 -9.02 16.11
C ALA A 482 16.72 -10.28 16.53
N VAL A 483 16.16 -11.09 17.44
CA VAL A 483 16.78 -12.37 17.83
C VAL A 483 16.80 -13.33 16.65
N GLU A 484 15.68 -13.52 15.95
CA GLU A 484 15.62 -14.44 14.80
C GLU A 484 16.53 -13.98 13.65
N ALA A 485 16.56 -12.67 13.36
CA ALA A 485 17.47 -12.10 12.38
C ALA A 485 18.94 -12.32 12.80
N ALA A 486 19.30 -12.06 14.06
CA ALA A 486 20.65 -12.30 14.56
C ALA A 486 21.06 -13.78 14.42
N LEU A 487 20.20 -14.71 14.83
CA LEU A 487 20.47 -16.16 14.74
C LEU A 487 20.70 -16.63 13.30
N GLN A 488 20.02 -16.02 12.32
CA GLN A 488 20.14 -16.37 10.90
C GLN A 488 21.32 -15.68 10.23
N MET A 489 21.55 -14.40 10.52
CA MET A 489 22.60 -13.57 9.93
C MET A 489 23.99 -13.91 10.45
N LEU A 490 24.08 -14.25 11.74
CA LEU A 490 25.32 -14.51 12.46
C LEU A 490 25.58 -16.01 12.60
N SER A 491 25.37 -16.75 11.50
CA SER A 491 25.58 -18.19 11.41
C SER A 491 26.62 -18.52 10.34
N PRO A 492 27.58 -19.44 10.59
CA PRO A 492 28.58 -19.83 9.61
C PRO A 492 28.00 -20.67 8.47
N GLN A 493 26.85 -21.31 8.67
CA GLN A 493 26.14 -22.08 7.64
C GLN A 493 25.30 -21.20 6.71
N GLY A 494 25.19 -19.90 7.01
CA GLY A 494 24.27 -18.98 6.35
C GLY A 494 22.81 -19.19 6.78
N ALA A 495 21.92 -18.37 6.20
CA ALA A 495 20.50 -18.42 6.51
C ALA A 495 19.90 -19.79 6.14
N SER A 496 19.22 -20.43 7.09
CA SER A 496 18.52 -21.69 6.84
C SER A 496 17.26 -21.82 7.70
N LEU A 497 16.16 -22.17 7.05
CA LEU A 497 14.87 -22.44 7.68
C LEU A 497 14.20 -23.63 6.99
N GLU A 498 13.83 -24.67 7.74
CA GLU A 498 13.18 -25.88 7.20
C GLU A 498 13.96 -26.54 6.05
N GLY A 499 15.30 -26.49 6.12
CA GLY A 499 16.20 -27.00 5.07
C GLY A 499 16.28 -26.13 3.82
N CYS A 500 15.62 -24.98 3.79
CA CYS A 500 15.68 -24.00 2.69
C CYS A 500 16.78 -22.97 2.96
N THR A 501 17.51 -22.58 1.93
CA THR A 501 18.60 -21.57 2.01
C THR A 501 18.32 -20.33 1.16
N THR A 502 17.22 -20.32 0.40
CA THR A 502 16.78 -19.14 -0.37
C THR A 502 15.29 -18.85 -0.17
N PRO A 503 14.84 -17.59 -0.34
CA PRO A 503 13.43 -17.24 -0.30
C PRO A 503 12.57 -18.04 -1.29
N ASP A 504 13.06 -18.32 -2.49
CA ASP A 504 12.35 -19.13 -3.49
C ASP A 504 12.12 -20.58 -3.03
N GLN A 505 13.13 -21.20 -2.38
CA GLN A 505 13.00 -22.55 -1.83
C GLN A 505 12.00 -22.58 -0.67
N LEU A 506 12.09 -21.59 0.22
CA LEU A 506 11.18 -21.47 1.35
C LEU A 506 9.75 -21.21 0.89
N PHE A 507 9.55 -20.34 -0.09
CA PHE A 507 8.24 -20.11 -0.71
C PHE A 507 7.69 -21.39 -1.34
N ALA A 508 8.49 -22.10 -2.13
CA ALA A 508 8.08 -23.36 -2.74
C ALA A 508 7.73 -24.43 -1.70
N TRP A 509 8.46 -24.49 -0.58
CA TRP A 509 8.18 -25.38 0.54
C TRP A 509 6.88 -24.98 1.27
N LEU A 510 6.72 -23.69 1.57
CA LEU A 510 5.58 -23.13 2.29
C LEU A 510 4.28 -23.33 1.49
N CYS A 511 4.34 -23.08 0.18
CA CYS A 511 3.25 -23.13 -0.78
C CYS A 511 3.12 -24.47 -1.52
N ARG A 512 3.74 -25.56 -1.03
CA ARG A 512 3.56 -26.92 -1.59
C ARG A 512 2.08 -27.29 -1.76
N THR A 513 1.27 -26.87 -0.79
CA THR A 513 -0.19 -26.90 -0.87
C THR A 513 -0.74 -25.58 -0.31
N PRO A 514 -1.85 -25.05 -0.84
CA PRO A 514 -2.56 -23.93 -0.24
C PRO A 514 -2.90 -24.16 1.24
N ALA A 515 -3.36 -25.37 1.58
CA ALA A 515 -3.65 -25.78 2.95
C ALA A 515 -2.46 -25.63 3.90
N GLY A 516 -1.29 -26.12 3.47
CA GLY A 516 -0.08 -26.07 4.25
C GLY A 516 0.42 -24.65 4.44
N PHE A 517 0.24 -23.77 3.46
CA PHE A 517 0.53 -22.34 3.60
C PHE A 517 -0.27 -21.73 4.74
N TYR A 518 -1.61 -21.83 4.71
CA TYR A 518 -2.48 -21.22 5.72
C TYR A 518 -2.29 -21.79 7.13
N ARG A 519 -2.01 -23.10 7.27
CA ARG A 519 -1.71 -23.71 8.58
C ARG A 519 -0.38 -23.23 9.17
N ARG A 520 0.64 -23.02 8.34
CA ARG A 520 1.97 -22.62 8.81
C ARG A 520 2.03 -21.16 9.22
N ILE A 521 1.33 -20.29 8.49
CA ILE A 521 1.30 -18.86 8.82
C ILE A 521 0.41 -18.52 10.03
N ASP A 522 -0.31 -19.50 10.59
CA ASP A 522 -1.07 -19.36 11.84
C ASP A 522 -0.16 -19.43 13.09
N ASP A 523 1.06 -19.97 12.94
CA ASP A 523 2.07 -19.99 14.00
C ASP A 523 2.87 -18.68 14.01
N THR A 524 2.54 -17.79 14.96
CA THR A 524 3.23 -16.51 15.18
C THR A 524 4.75 -16.67 15.34
N ALA A 525 5.21 -17.71 16.05
CA ALA A 525 6.65 -17.94 16.24
C ALA A 525 7.32 -18.35 14.92
N PHE A 526 6.60 -19.04 14.03
CA PHE A 526 7.08 -19.33 12.69
C PHE A 526 7.16 -18.07 11.80
N LEU A 527 6.22 -17.13 11.95
CA LEU A 527 6.27 -15.86 11.19
C LEU A 527 7.53 -15.04 11.51
N HIS A 528 7.91 -14.93 12.79
CA HIS A 528 9.16 -14.27 13.19
C HIS A 528 10.39 -14.97 12.59
N ARG A 529 10.39 -16.30 12.52
CA ARG A 529 11.44 -17.08 11.86
C ARG A 529 11.51 -16.82 10.35
N ILE A 530 10.37 -16.68 9.67
CA ILE A 530 10.32 -16.29 8.24
C ILE A 530 10.93 -14.89 8.06
N ALA A 531 10.61 -13.95 8.94
CA ALA A 531 11.14 -12.59 8.89
C ALA A 531 12.67 -12.59 9.09
N GLY A 532 13.17 -13.26 10.13
CA GLY A 532 14.61 -13.39 10.39
C GLY A 532 15.37 -14.05 9.24
N PHE A 533 14.80 -15.10 8.64
CA PHE A 533 15.39 -15.78 7.48
C PHE A 533 15.49 -14.86 6.25
N ASN A 534 14.42 -14.12 5.92
CA ASN A 534 14.46 -13.18 4.79
C ASN A 534 15.38 -11.99 5.04
N ALA A 535 15.47 -11.52 6.29
CA ALA A 535 16.42 -10.49 6.68
C ALA A 535 17.86 -10.94 6.39
N ALA A 536 18.20 -12.19 6.77
CA ALA A 536 19.49 -12.79 6.51
C ALA A 536 19.78 -13.07 5.03
N CYS A 537 18.75 -13.23 4.20
CA CYS A 537 18.87 -13.29 2.74
C CYS A 537 19.04 -11.91 2.08
N GLY A 538 19.26 -10.83 2.84
CA GLY A 538 19.49 -9.49 2.31
C GLY A 538 18.21 -8.69 2.05
N ARG A 539 17.13 -8.94 2.80
CA ARG A 539 15.85 -8.21 2.73
C ARG A 539 15.44 -7.66 4.09
N PHE A 540 16.41 -7.10 4.82
CA PHE A 540 16.24 -6.67 6.22
C PHE A 540 15.07 -5.68 6.41
N ALA A 541 15.03 -4.60 5.62
CA ALA A 541 14.02 -3.55 5.75
C ALA A 541 12.59 -4.09 5.49
N GLN A 542 12.42 -4.89 4.43
CA GLN A 542 11.14 -5.50 4.09
C GLN A 542 10.70 -6.52 5.16
N SER A 543 11.65 -7.25 5.74
CA SER A 543 11.38 -8.25 6.77
C SER A 543 10.96 -7.61 8.10
N LEU A 544 11.59 -6.49 8.48
CA LEU A 544 11.20 -5.72 9.66
C LEU A 544 9.80 -5.10 9.52
N GLU A 545 9.48 -4.57 8.34
CA GLU A 545 8.13 -4.05 8.04
C GLU A 545 7.08 -5.17 8.13
N PHE A 546 7.39 -6.34 7.57
CA PHE A 546 6.55 -7.52 7.68
C PHE A 546 6.35 -7.95 9.15
N ASP A 547 7.41 -8.03 9.94
CA ASP A 547 7.33 -8.50 11.32
C ASP A 547 6.42 -7.63 12.20
N ARG A 548 6.51 -6.30 12.04
CA ARG A 548 5.62 -5.33 12.69
C ARG A 548 4.14 -5.54 12.34
N SER A 549 3.86 -6.16 11.20
CA SER A 549 2.52 -6.39 10.69
C SER A 549 1.89 -7.72 11.14
N ILE A 550 2.64 -8.61 11.82
CA ILE A 550 2.19 -9.95 12.24
C ILE A 550 0.96 -9.89 13.17
N LYS A 551 0.79 -8.79 13.92
CA LYS A 551 -0.35 -8.61 14.84
C LYS A 551 -1.67 -8.26 14.16
N ASN A 552 -1.65 -8.02 12.85
CA ASN A 552 -2.85 -7.75 12.07
C ASN A 552 -3.59 -9.08 11.82
N GLY A 553 -4.92 -9.11 11.73
CA GLY A 553 -5.67 -10.38 11.63
C GLY A 553 -5.24 -11.32 10.49
N ALA A 554 -5.69 -12.57 10.51
CA ALA A 554 -5.21 -13.66 9.62
C ALA A 554 -5.15 -13.32 8.12
N GLU A 555 -6.13 -12.56 7.60
CA GLU A 555 -6.12 -12.07 6.21
C GLU A 555 -4.91 -11.16 5.92
N ALA A 556 -4.63 -10.22 6.82
CA ALA A 556 -3.53 -9.28 6.69
C ALA A 556 -2.18 -9.99 6.78
N VAL A 557 -2.03 -10.96 7.70
CA VAL A 557 -0.82 -11.81 7.78
C VAL A 557 -0.57 -12.51 6.45
N ALA A 558 -1.57 -13.20 5.92
CA ALA A 558 -1.44 -13.92 4.65
C ALA A 558 -1.04 -13.01 3.49
N ASN A 559 -1.65 -11.82 3.40
CA ASN A 559 -1.28 -10.79 2.43
C ASN A 559 0.18 -10.37 2.60
N ASN A 560 0.61 -10.05 3.82
CA ASN A 560 1.93 -9.51 4.10
C ASN A 560 3.04 -10.56 3.91
N VAL A 561 2.78 -11.84 4.23
CA VAL A 561 3.70 -12.95 3.91
C VAL A 561 3.94 -13.03 2.40
N LEU A 562 2.86 -12.98 1.60
CA LEU A 562 2.98 -13.07 0.14
C LEU A 562 3.63 -11.83 -0.47
N VAL A 563 3.39 -10.63 0.08
CA VAL A 563 4.13 -9.40 -0.30
C VAL A 563 5.62 -9.52 0.03
N LEU A 564 5.97 -10.03 1.21
CA LEU A 564 7.37 -10.27 1.59
C LEU A 564 8.05 -11.20 0.57
N PHE A 565 7.42 -12.31 0.22
CA PHE A 565 7.97 -13.24 -0.77
C PHE A 565 7.99 -12.68 -2.19
N GLU A 566 7.04 -11.83 -2.59
CA GLU A 566 7.10 -11.13 -3.89
C GLU A 566 8.33 -10.22 -3.98
N LYS A 567 8.69 -9.52 -2.90
CA LYS A 567 9.87 -8.66 -2.83
C LYS A 567 11.19 -9.44 -2.64
N SER A 568 11.12 -10.67 -2.14
CA SER A 568 12.29 -11.45 -1.71
C SER A 568 12.70 -12.55 -2.68
N CYS A 569 11.75 -13.18 -3.38
CA CYS A 569 12.02 -14.26 -4.34
C CYS A 569 12.62 -13.73 -5.64
N ALA A 570 13.49 -14.53 -6.26
CA ALA A 570 13.98 -14.29 -7.62
C ALA A 570 12.87 -14.48 -8.66
N ASN A 571 11.88 -15.35 -8.40
CA ASN A 571 10.70 -15.54 -9.26
C ASN A 571 9.39 -15.00 -8.64
N PRO A 572 9.16 -13.67 -8.68
CA PRO A 572 7.92 -13.08 -8.17
C PRO A 572 6.67 -13.48 -8.97
N ALA A 573 6.81 -14.02 -10.19
CA ALA A 573 5.67 -14.50 -10.97
C ALA A 573 5.00 -15.74 -10.34
N ALA A 574 5.78 -16.64 -9.72
CA ALA A 574 5.23 -17.78 -9.01
C ALA A 574 4.43 -17.34 -7.77
N VAL A 575 4.92 -16.35 -7.03
CA VAL A 575 4.24 -15.77 -5.87
C VAL A 575 2.93 -15.09 -6.27
N ARG A 576 2.95 -14.25 -7.32
CA ARG A 576 1.76 -13.59 -7.86
C ARG A 576 0.71 -14.60 -8.35
N ARG A 577 1.14 -15.68 -9.01
CA ARG A 577 0.25 -16.76 -9.45
C ARG A 577 -0.38 -17.50 -8.28
N PHE A 578 0.38 -17.78 -7.22
CA PHE A 578 -0.16 -18.39 -6.01
C PHE A 578 -1.17 -17.46 -5.35
N TYR A 579 -0.86 -16.16 -5.20
CA TYR A 579 -1.78 -15.17 -4.64
C TYR A 579 -3.08 -15.06 -5.45
N GLU A 580 -2.98 -15.02 -6.78
CA GLU A 580 -4.12 -14.94 -7.69
C GLU A 580 -5.08 -16.15 -7.55
N LEU A 581 -4.52 -17.35 -7.30
CA LEU A 581 -5.28 -18.59 -7.22
C LEU A 581 -5.73 -18.95 -5.81
N TYR A 582 -4.95 -18.63 -4.79
CA TYR A 582 -5.09 -19.18 -3.45
C TYR A 582 -4.87 -18.15 -2.34
N GLY A 583 -4.51 -16.90 -2.66
CA GLY A 583 -4.38 -15.84 -1.67
C GLY A 583 -5.72 -15.47 -1.04
N PRO A 584 -5.75 -14.50 -0.10
CA PRO A 584 -6.98 -14.17 0.63
C PRO A 584 -8.15 -13.75 -0.28
N TYR A 585 -7.87 -13.08 -1.40
CA TYR A 585 -8.87 -12.72 -2.42
C TYR A 585 -8.90 -13.68 -3.62
N GLY A 586 -8.33 -14.88 -3.53
CA GLY A 586 -8.35 -15.88 -4.60
C GLY A 586 -9.78 -16.26 -5.02
N HIS A 587 -10.71 -16.28 -4.06
CA HIS A 587 -12.13 -16.52 -4.31
C HIS A 587 -12.77 -15.40 -5.16
N VAL A 588 -12.36 -14.14 -4.99
CA VAL A 588 -12.82 -13.00 -5.82
C VAL A 588 -12.36 -13.19 -7.27
N THR A 589 -11.09 -13.55 -7.46
CA THR A 589 -10.54 -13.87 -8.78
C THR A 589 -11.28 -15.04 -9.42
N TRP A 590 -11.61 -16.07 -8.64
CA TRP A 590 -12.39 -17.20 -9.10
C TRP A 590 -13.78 -16.78 -9.56
N VAL A 591 -14.51 -15.95 -8.79
CA VAL A 591 -15.84 -15.44 -9.17
C VAL A 591 -15.78 -14.63 -10.46
N CYS A 592 -14.82 -13.72 -10.61
CA CYS A 592 -14.65 -12.93 -11.82
C CYS A 592 -14.41 -13.80 -13.06
N ARG A 593 -13.63 -14.88 -12.94
CA ARG A 593 -13.33 -15.83 -14.03
C ARG A 593 -14.51 -16.74 -14.39
N HIS A 594 -15.43 -16.94 -13.45
CA HIS A 594 -16.63 -17.77 -13.60
C HIS A 594 -17.91 -16.94 -13.49
N ALA A 595 -17.87 -15.66 -13.85
CA ALA A 595 -19.01 -14.77 -13.78
C ALA A 595 -20.16 -15.23 -14.71
N ASP A 596 -19.83 -15.96 -15.77
CA ASP A 596 -20.74 -16.66 -16.68
C ASP A 596 -21.52 -17.80 -16.03
N TYR A 597 -21.08 -18.27 -14.85
CA TYR A 597 -21.82 -19.26 -14.08
C TYR A 597 -23.04 -18.66 -13.37
N TYR A 598 -23.20 -17.34 -13.37
CA TYR A 598 -24.32 -16.63 -12.78
C TYR A 598 -25.19 -16.00 -13.87
N THR A 599 -26.49 -15.91 -13.61
CA THR A 599 -27.46 -15.19 -14.45
C THR A 599 -28.23 -14.20 -13.59
N ALA A 600 -28.51 -13.02 -14.12
CA ALA A 600 -29.21 -11.95 -13.41
C ALA A 600 -30.55 -11.62 -14.06
N THR A 601 -31.58 -11.37 -13.25
CA THR A 601 -32.94 -11.07 -13.72
C THR A 601 -33.19 -9.58 -13.91
N ASP A 602 -32.61 -8.71 -13.08
CA ASP A 602 -32.73 -7.25 -13.17
C ASP A 602 -31.48 -6.59 -13.80
N ASP A 603 -31.60 -5.28 -14.07
CA ASP A 603 -30.57 -4.50 -14.75
C ASP A 603 -29.35 -4.22 -13.85
N ASP A 604 -29.54 -4.01 -12.55
CA ASP A 604 -28.46 -3.70 -11.60
C ASP A 604 -27.57 -4.92 -11.38
N SER A 605 -28.16 -6.10 -11.18
CA SER A 605 -27.43 -7.37 -11.07
C SER A 605 -26.75 -7.75 -12.39
N ARG A 606 -27.35 -7.43 -13.55
CA ARG A 606 -26.68 -7.59 -14.86
C ARG A 606 -25.49 -6.64 -15.01
N ALA A 607 -25.58 -5.41 -14.52
CA ALA A 607 -24.46 -4.48 -14.50
C ALA A 607 -23.34 -4.97 -13.57
N LEU A 608 -23.69 -5.50 -12.39
CA LEU A 608 -22.76 -6.12 -11.44
C LEU A 608 -22.00 -7.29 -12.08
N LEU A 609 -22.69 -8.22 -12.72
CA LEU A 609 -22.06 -9.36 -13.41
C LEU A 609 -21.16 -8.93 -14.58
N ARG A 610 -21.56 -7.92 -15.37
CA ARG A 610 -20.69 -7.36 -16.42
C ARG A 610 -19.42 -6.74 -15.84
N LYS A 611 -19.54 -6.03 -14.71
CA LYS A 611 -18.40 -5.44 -13.99
C LYS A 611 -17.44 -6.54 -13.51
N LEU A 612 -17.96 -7.59 -12.88
CA LEU A 612 -17.17 -8.73 -12.39
C LEU A 612 -16.50 -9.52 -13.53
N SER A 613 -17.23 -9.78 -14.62
CA SER A 613 -16.72 -10.50 -15.80
C SER A 613 -15.64 -9.71 -16.56
N GLY A 614 -15.79 -8.38 -16.64
CA GLY A 614 -14.81 -7.50 -17.28
C GLY A 614 -13.61 -7.14 -16.40
N ALA A 615 -13.59 -7.57 -15.14
CA ALA A 615 -12.52 -7.23 -14.21
C ALA A 615 -11.22 -7.97 -14.58
N LYS A 616 -10.14 -7.20 -14.79
CA LYS A 616 -8.80 -7.79 -14.96
C LYS A 616 -8.31 -8.35 -13.63
N THR A 617 -8.29 -9.66 -13.48
CA THR A 617 -7.88 -10.36 -12.24
C THR A 617 -6.39 -10.72 -12.19
N ALA A 618 -5.68 -10.63 -13.31
CA ALA A 618 -4.25 -10.89 -13.38
C ALA A 618 -3.47 -10.02 -12.38
N VAL A 619 -2.71 -10.67 -11.51
CA VAL A 619 -1.93 -10.02 -10.45
C VAL A 619 -0.57 -9.64 -11.02
N THR A 620 -0.34 -8.34 -11.21
CA THR A 620 0.96 -7.79 -11.62
C THR A 620 1.80 -7.33 -10.43
N SER A 621 1.17 -6.98 -9.31
CA SER A 621 1.79 -6.67 -8.03
C SER A 621 0.77 -7.04 -6.95
N ILE A 622 1.23 -7.69 -5.87
CA ILE A 622 0.33 -8.12 -4.79
C ILE A 622 -0.21 -6.92 -4.02
N GLU A 623 0.62 -5.90 -3.74
CA GLU A 623 0.18 -4.67 -3.06
C GLU A 623 -0.96 -3.96 -3.81
N ASN A 624 -0.85 -3.84 -5.14
CA ASN A 624 -1.93 -3.29 -5.97
C ASN A 624 -3.14 -4.23 -6.04
N ALA A 625 -2.92 -5.54 -6.02
CA ALA A 625 -3.99 -6.51 -6.03
C ALA A 625 -4.80 -6.51 -4.73
N ILE A 626 -4.18 -6.26 -3.57
CA ILE A 626 -4.90 -6.11 -2.28
C ILE A 626 -5.96 -5.01 -2.40
N GLN A 627 -5.57 -3.82 -2.87
CA GLN A 627 -6.51 -2.71 -3.02
C GLN A 627 -7.61 -3.00 -4.05
N LYS A 628 -7.22 -3.53 -5.21
CA LYS A 628 -8.15 -3.76 -6.32
C LYS A 628 -9.11 -4.92 -6.06
N LEU A 629 -8.61 -6.05 -5.58
CA LEU A 629 -9.42 -7.23 -5.30
C LEU A 629 -10.25 -7.02 -4.02
N GLY A 630 -9.77 -6.27 -3.03
CA GLY A 630 -10.57 -5.84 -1.89
C GLY A 630 -11.77 -4.97 -2.31
N ALA A 631 -11.59 -4.05 -3.26
CA ALA A 631 -12.71 -3.29 -3.83
C ALA A 631 -13.73 -4.21 -4.55
N LEU A 632 -13.24 -5.20 -5.30
CA LEU A 632 -14.10 -6.19 -5.97
C LEU A 632 -14.76 -7.17 -4.99
N GLN A 633 -14.17 -7.43 -3.83
CA GLN A 633 -14.77 -8.26 -2.78
C GLN A 633 -16.11 -7.66 -2.34
N THR A 634 -16.24 -6.33 -2.32
CA THR A 634 -17.52 -5.67 -2.01
C THR A 634 -18.58 -5.98 -3.06
N ASP A 635 -18.19 -6.06 -4.33
CA ASP A 635 -19.09 -6.46 -5.42
C ASP A 635 -19.43 -7.96 -5.35
N VAL A 636 -18.49 -8.81 -4.92
CA VAL A 636 -18.74 -10.24 -4.67
C VAL A 636 -19.67 -10.47 -3.49
N ILE A 637 -19.55 -9.69 -2.41
CA ILE A 637 -20.49 -9.73 -1.28
C ILE A 637 -21.90 -9.32 -1.72
N LYS A 638 -22.03 -8.31 -2.60
CA LYS A 638 -23.32 -7.94 -3.21
C LYS A 638 -23.87 -9.03 -4.11
N LEU A 639 -23.01 -9.72 -4.86
CA LEU A 639 -23.40 -10.87 -5.67
C LEU A 639 -23.92 -12.00 -4.78
N GLN A 640 -23.21 -12.29 -3.68
CA GLN A 640 -23.60 -13.28 -2.69
C GLN A 640 -24.96 -12.93 -2.07
N SER A 641 -25.17 -11.70 -1.60
CA SER A 641 -26.46 -11.32 -1.01
C SER A 641 -27.64 -11.31 -2.00
N SER A 642 -27.35 -11.13 -3.30
CA SER A 642 -28.34 -11.18 -4.39
C SER A 642 -28.67 -12.61 -4.84
N LEU A 643 -27.77 -13.54 -4.58
CA LEU A 643 -27.96 -14.98 -4.74
C LEU A 643 -28.71 -15.45 -3.49
N ALA A 644 -30.01 -15.73 -3.63
CA ALA A 644 -30.76 -16.24 -2.50
C ALA A 644 -30.25 -17.64 -2.15
N ASP A 645 -29.51 -17.74 -1.04
CA ASP A 645 -28.71 -18.90 -0.66
C ASP A 645 -29.57 -20.10 -0.26
N ASN A 646 -30.15 -20.79 -1.23
CA ASN A 646 -30.71 -22.13 -1.02
C ASN A 646 -30.51 -23.00 -2.27
N PRO A 647 -29.46 -23.83 -2.30
CA PRO A 647 -29.19 -24.67 -3.46
C PRO A 647 -30.26 -25.73 -3.71
N TYR A 648 -31.02 -26.12 -2.67
CA TYR A 648 -32.13 -27.06 -2.80
C TYR A 648 -33.29 -26.48 -3.59
N LEU A 649 -33.63 -25.21 -3.36
CA LEU A 649 -34.70 -24.54 -4.12
C LEU A 649 -34.33 -24.35 -5.58
N ALA A 650 -33.07 -24.03 -5.87
CA ALA A 650 -32.60 -23.92 -7.24
C ALA A 650 -32.60 -25.27 -8.00
N TYR A 651 -32.27 -26.36 -7.32
CA TYR A 651 -32.40 -27.73 -7.87
C TYR A 651 -33.85 -28.07 -8.22
N LEU A 652 -34.80 -27.61 -7.40
CA LEU A 652 -36.24 -27.72 -7.65
C LEU A 652 -36.78 -26.70 -8.67
N GLY A 653 -35.94 -25.77 -9.15
CA GLY A 653 -36.31 -24.70 -10.07
C GLY A 653 -37.33 -23.72 -9.50
N ILE A 654 -37.25 -23.48 -8.18
CA ILE A 654 -38.06 -22.51 -7.44
C ILE A 654 -37.20 -21.27 -7.18
N ASP A 655 -37.67 -20.13 -7.67
CA ASP A 655 -36.99 -18.85 -7.44
C ASP A 655 -37.46 -18.25 -6.11
N GLN A 656 -36.52 -17.85 -5.24
CA GLN A 656 -36.88 -17.15 -4.01
C GLN A 656 -37.27 -15.69 -4.30
N PRO A 657 -38.31 -15.15 -3.64
CA PRO A 657 -38.67 -13.74 -3.74
C PRO A 657 -37.49 -12.84 -3.34
N GLY A 658 -37.12 -11.89 -4.20
CA GLY A 658 -35.99 -10.99 -3.98
C GLY A 658 -34.64 -11.51 -4.49
N SER A 659 -34.56 -12.76 -4.95
CA SER A 659 -33.37 -13.27 -5.65
C SER A 659 -33.25 -12.64 -7.02
N THR A 660 -32.22 -11.84 -7.21
CA THR A 660 -31.92 -11.16 -8.47
C THR A 660 -30.84 -11.86 -9.28
N VAL A 661 -30.04 -12.71 -8.62
CA VAL A 661 -28.96 -13.49 -9.22
C VAL A 661 -29.23 -14.99 -9.01
N LYS A 662 -29.02 -15.78 -10.06
CA LYS A 662 -29.19 -17.24 -10.08
C LYS A 662 -27.87 -17.92 -10.46
N ALA A 663 -27.45 -18.88 -9.66
CA ALA A 663 -26.35 -19.78 -10.00
C ALA A 663 -26.80 -20.84 -11.02
N ASN A 664 -25.97 -21.08 -12.04
CA ASN A 664 -26.22 -22.10 -13.07
C ASN A 664 -25.48 -23.42 -12.79
N TYR A 665 -24.44 -23.37 -11.96
CA TYR A 665 -23.56 -24.49 -11.63
C TYR A 665 -23.49 -24.70 -10.12
N SER A 666 -23.29 -25.95 -9.69
CA SER A 666 -23.15 -26.29 -8.26
C SER A 666 -21.98 -25.55 -7.61
N ASP A 667 -20.94 -25.29 -8.38
CA ASP A 667 -19.67 -24.71 -7.93
C ASP A 667 -19.79 -23.20 -7.62
N SER A 668 -20.87 -22.57 -8.06
CA SER A 668 -21.13 -21.14 -7.90
C SER A 668 -21.71 -20.73 -6.55
N TYR A 669 -22.20 -21.69 -5.76
CA TYR A 669 -22.78 -21.39 -4.45
C TYR A 669 -21.71 -21.12 -3.40
N PHE A 670 -21.91 -20.08 -2.59
CA PHE A 670 -21.05 -19.68 -1.48
C PHE A 670 -21.26 -20.59 -0.26
N THR A 671 -21.05 -21.89 -0.44
CA THR A 671 -21.22 -22.93 0.58
C THR A 671 -19.89 -23.51 1.05
N GLY A 672 -18.78 -23.10 0.44
CA GLY A 672 -17.44 -23.44 0.91
C GLY A 672 -16.98 -22.46 1.97
N TYR A 673 -16.01 -22.87 2.79
CA TYR A 673 -15.34 -22.00 3.74
C TYR A 673 -13.84 -22.11 3.56
N PHE A 674 -13.14 -20.97 3.47
CA PHE A 674 -11.69 -20.94 3.35
C PHE A 674 -11.12 -19.64 3.89
N ALA A 675 -10.03 -19.74 4.65
CA ALA A 675 -9.27 -18.61 5.17
C ALA A 675 -10.15 -17.51 5.84
N GLY A 676 -11.14 -17.92 6.63
CA GLY A 676 -12.01 -17.00 7.37
C GLY A 676 -13.26 -16.53 6.61
N SER A 677 -13.40 -16.84 5.32
CA SER A 677 -14.49 -16.33 4.47
C SER A 677 -15.36 -17.45 3.88
N GLU A 678 -16.64 -17.15 3.68
CA GLU A 678 -17.51 -17.95 2.82
C GLU A 678 -17.10 -17.76 1.36
N VAL A 679 -16.90 -18.87 0.65
CA VAL A 679 -16.35 -18.89 -0.70
C VAL A 679 -17.17 -19.79 -1.62
N PRO A 680 -17.13 -19.56 -2.95
CA PRO A 680 -17.76 -20.45 -3.89
C PRO A 680 -17.23 -21.88 -3.73
N ARG A 681 -18.13 -22.85 -3.83
CA ARG A 681 -17.79 -24.26 -3.67
C ARG A 681 -16.73 -24.74 -4.67
N GLY A 682 -16.79 -24.25 -5.91
CA GLY A 682 -15.78 -24.55 -6.93
C GLY A 682 -14.40 -24.03 -6.57
N TYR A 683 -14.32 -22.89 -5.87
CA TYR A 683 -13.07 -22.38 -5.34
C TYR A 683 -12.55 -23.27 -4.21
N ALA A 684 -13.39 -23.61 -3.22
CA ALA A 684 -13.00 -24.52 -2.14
C ALA A 684 -12.53 -25.89 -2.67
N ARG A 685 -13.21 -26.42 -3.69
CA ARG A 685 -12.80 -27.64 -4.41
C ARG A 685 -11.45 -27.48 -5.10
N ALA A 686 -11.23 -26.38 -5.84
CA ALA A 686 -9.95 -26.12 -6.49
C ALA A 686 -8.79 -26.02 -5.48
N VAL A 687 -9.04 -25.43 -4.31
CA VAL A 687 -8.09 -25.39 -3.19
C VAL A 687 -7.85 -26.80 -2.63
N ALA A 688 -8.89 -27.61 -2.47
CA ALA A 688 -8.79 -28.99 -1.99
C ALA A 688 -8.05 -29.91 -2.97
N ASP A 689 -8.29 -29.77 -4.27
CA ASP A 689 -7.59 -30.49 -5.34
C ASP A 689 -6.09 -30.12 -5.34
N ALA A 690 -5.78 -28.83 -5.17
CA ALA A 690 -4.41 -28.34 -5.02
C ALA A 690 -3.77 -28.72 -3.67
N SER A 691 -4.54 -29.24 -2.73
CA SER A 691 -4.09 -29.62 -1.38
C SER A 691 -4.16 -31.13 -1.12
N THR A 692 -4.18 -31.96 -2.18
CA THR A 692 -4.29 -33.43 -2.07
C THR A 692 -3.16 -34.09 -1.28
N ALA A 693 -1.99 -33.47 -1.18
CA ALA A 693 -0.90 -33.93 -0.30
C ALA A 693 -1.21 -33.76 1.20
N GLU A 694 -2.31 -33.09 1.55
CA GLU A 694 -2.80 -32.86 2.91
C GLU A 694 -4.23 -33.44 3.05
N PRO A 695 -4.38 -34.77 3.12
CA PRO A 695 -5.66 -35.45 2.91
C PRO A 695 -6.74 -35.09 3.92
N ALA A 696 -6.38 -34.81 5.18
CA ALA A 696 -7.33 -34.39 6.21
C ALA A 696 -8.00 -33.06 5.85
N PHE A 697 -7.20 -32.06 5.45
CA PHE A 697 -7.72 -30.75 5.05
C PHE A 697 -8.44 -30.79 3.70
N ALA A 698 -7.90 -31.55 2.73
CA ALA A 698 -8.59 -31.74 1.45
C ALA A 698 -9.93 -32.45 1.62
N SER A 699 -10.05 -33.34 2.62
CA SER A 699 -11.32 -33.95 3.02
C SER A 699 -12.21 -32.92 3.69
N GLU A 700 -11.68 -32.14 4.64
CA GLU A 700 -12.40 -31.07 5.34
C GLU A 700 -13.00 -30.07 4.34
N LEU A 701 -12.22 -29.44 3.44
CA LEU A 701 -12.78 -28.52 2.44
C LEU A 701 -13.85 -29.15 1.53
N ARG A 702 -13.81 -30.47 1.32
CA ARG A 702 -14.82 -31.19 0.53
C ARG A 702 -16.06 -31.53 1.36
N SER A 703 -15.92 -31.77 2.66
CA SER A 703 -17.01 -32.12 3.59
C SER A 703 -17.64 -30.91 4.28
N ASP A 704 -16.89 -29.83 4.51
CA ASP A 704 -17.32 -28.63 5.24
C ASP A 704 -18.50 -27.96 4.54
N GLY A 705 -18.53 -27.98 3.19
CA GLY A 705 -19.68 -27.51 2.40
C GLY A 705 -20.89 -28.47 2.36
N VAL A 706 -20.80 -29.65 2.96
CA VAL A 706 -21.88 -30.65 3.07
C VAL A 706 -22.42 -30.69 4.51
N GLU A 707 -21.53 -30.65 5.51
CA GLU A 707 -21.87 -30.62 6.93
C GLU A 707 -22.43 -29.26 7.36
N ARG A 708 -21.96 -28.15 6.75
CA ARG A 708 -22.49 -26.81 6.96
C ARG A 708 -23.66 -26.44 6.06
N LEU A 709 -24.20 -27.34 5.22
CA LEU A 709 -25.54 -27.12 4.66
C LEU A 709 -26.50 -27.13 5.85
N PRO A 710 -26.93 -25.97 6.37
CA PRO A 710 -27.61 -25.93 7.64
C PRO A 710 -28.93 -26.69 7.50
N SER A 711 -29.34 -27.40 8.55
CA SER A 711 -30.63 -28.09 8.59
C SER A 711 -31.80 -27.16 8.27
N HIS A 712 -31.65 -25.85 8.49
CA HIS A 712 -32.64 -24.85 8.10
C HIS A 712 -32.82 -24.73 6.58
N TYR A 713 -31.82 -24.97 5.72
CA TYR A 713 -32.06 -24.91 4.26
C TYR A 713 -33.03 -26.00 3.79
N ALA A 714 -32.99 -27.18 4.40
CA ALA A 714 -33.95 -28.23 4.13
C ALA A 714 -35.35 -27.86 4.65
N ASN A 715 -35.43 -27.23 5.83
CA ASN A 715 -36.70 -26.75 6.41
C ASN A 715 -37.28 -25.56 5.62
N ASP A 716 -36.47 -24.59 5.23
CA ASP A 716 -36.86 -23.44 4.39
C ASP A 716 -37.29 -23.91 3.00
N ALA A 717 -36.56 -24.86 2.42
CA ALA A 717 -36.95 -25.47 1.16
C ALA A 717 -38.28 -26.20 1.30
N ARG A 718 -38.48 -26.94 2.39
CA ARG A 718 -39.74 -27.61 2.71
C ARG A 718 -40.89 -26.61 2.87
N ASP A 719 -40.71 -25.54 3.63
CA ASP A 719 -41.74 -24.51 3.85
C ASP A 719 -42.12 -23.80 2.56
N VAL A 720 -41.13 -23.45 1.73
CA VAL A 720 -41.36 -22.87 0.40
C VAL A 720 -42.08 -23.86 -0.51
N VAL A 721 -41.67 -25.12 -0.51
CA VAL A 721 -42.29 -26.19 -1.30
C VAL A 721 -43.73 -26.45 -0.85
N GLU A 722 -44.00 -26.51 0.45
CA GLU A 722 -45.34 -26.67 1.02
C GLU A 722 -46.23 -25.46 0.69
N ARG A 723 -45.70 -24.23 0.78
CA ARG A 723 -46.41 -23.02 0.32
C ARG A 723 -46.74 -23.08 -1.18
N VAL A 724 -45.74 -23.34 -2.03
CA VAL A 724 -45.94 -23.40 -3.50
C VAL A 724 -46.92 -24.52 -3.86
N ALA A 725 -46.82 -25.70 -3.23
CA ALA A 725 -47.78 -26.78 -3.41
C ALA A 725 -49.20 -26.37 -2.96
N GLY A 726 -49.32 -25.68 -1.82
CA GLY A 726 -50.57 -25.13 -1.31
C GLY A 726 -51.19 -24.08 -2.24
N ASP A 727 -50.38 -23.17 -2.78
CA ASP A 727 -50.80 -22.12 -3.72
C ASP A 727 -51.26 -22.75 -5.04
N LEU A 728 -50.51 -23.73 -5.58
CA LEU A 728 -50.89 -24.48 -6.78
C LEU A 728 -52.19 -25.26 -6.58
N LYS A 729 -52.38 -25.86 -5.39
CA LYS A 729 -53.61 -26.59 -5.03
C LYS A 729 -54.80 -25.65 -4.89
N THR A 730 -54.60 -24.47 -4.31
CA THR A 730 -55.63 -23.42 -4.18
C THR A 730 -56.01 -22.85 -5.56
N ALA A 731 -55.03 -22.61 -6.43
CA ALA A 731 -55.24 -22.19 -7.81
C ALA A 731 -56.03 -23.24 -8.63
N SER A 732 -55.73 -24.54 -8.44
CA SER A 732 -56.48 -25.65 -9.05
C SER A 732 -57.92 -25.76 -8.52
N GLN A 733 -58.14 -25.61 -7.20
CA GLN A 733 -59.46 -25.68 -6.58
C GLN A 733 -60.38 -24.52 -6.97
N ASN A 734 -59.84 -23.29 -7.06
CA ASN A 734 -60.60 -22.11 -7.49
C ASN A 734 -61.06 -22.22 -8.96
N GLN A 735 -60.36 -22.99 -9.80
CA GLN A 735 -60.76 -23.26 -11.20
C GLN A 735 -61.83 -24.35 -11.36
N ARG A 736 -62.08 -25.21 -10.36
CA ARG A 736 -63.06 -26.31 -10.44
C ARG A 736 -64.52 -25.93 -10.14
N SER A 737 -64.88 -24.66 -9.94
CA SER A 737 -66.28 -24.27 -9.70
C SER A 737 -67.16 -24.37 -10.97
N GLY A 738 -67.70 -25.55 -11.23
CA GLY A 738 -68.48 -25.91 -12.43
C GLY A 738 -69.74 -25.07 -12.74
N ARG A 739 -70.12 -24.11 -11.90
CA ARG A 739 -71.22 -23.16 -12.19
C ARG A 739 -70.84 -22.06 -13.21
N ALA A 740 -69.55 -21.77 -13.41
CA ALA A 740 -69.10 -20.74 -14.34
C ALA A 740 -69.00 -21.24 -15.81
N PHE A 741 -68.79 -22.54 -16.03
CA PHE A 741 -68.66 -23.16 -17.37
C PHE A 741 -70.00 -23.30 -18.11
N PHE A 742 -71.09 -23.54 -17.38
CA PHE A 742 -72.40 -23.83 -17.99
C PHE A 742 -73.03 -22.59 -18.64
N LYS A 743 -72.87 -21.41 -18.04
CA LYS A 743 -73.52 -20.16 -18.52
C LYS A 743 -72.97 -19.66 -19.87
N PRO A 744 -71.65 -19.64 -20.14
CA PRO A 744 -71.11 -19.26 -21.45
C PRO A 744 -71.43 -20.27 -22.55
N VAL A 745 -71.31 -21.57 -22.26
CA VAL A 745 -71.59 -22.66 -23.21
C VAL A 745 -73.07 -22.68 -23.59
N LEU A 746 -73.97 -22.59 -22.61
CA LEU A 746 -75.42 -22.52 -22.87
C LEU A 746 -75.80 -21.27 -23.69
N LYS A 747 -75.16 -20.11 -23.44
CA LYS A 747 -75.38 -18.90 -24.24
C LYS A 747 -74.87 -19.03 -25.67
N ILE A 748 -73.71 -19.66 -25.87
CA ILE A 748 -73.16 -19.93 -27.22
C ILE A 748 -74.08 -20.91 -27.96
N LEU A 749 -74.48 -22.02 -27.33
CA LEU A 749 -75.40 -23.00 -27.91
C LEU A 749 -76.77 -22.38 -28.25
N LEU A 750 -77.35 -21.57 -27.36
CA LEU A 750 -78.60 -20.84 -27.63
C LEU A 750 -78.44 -19.85 -28.78
N THR A 751 -77.30 -19.18 -28.91
CA THR A 751 -77.05 -18.22 -30.00
C THR A 751 -76.82 -18.95 -31.33
N VAL A 752 -76.06 -20.05 -31.35
CA VAL A 752 -75.88 -20.88 -32.55
C VAL A 752 -77.19 -21.52 -32.97
N ALA A 753 -77.97 -22.05 -32.02
CA ALA A 753 -79.30 -22.56 -32.30
C ALA A 753 -80.22 -21.47 -32.86
N PHE A 754 -80.18 -20.25 -32.30
CA PHE A 754 -80.94 -19.12 -32.83
C PHE A 754 -80.49 -18.71 -34.24
N VAL A 755 -79.18 -18.64 -34.53
CA VAL A 755 -78.65 -18.34 -35.87
C VAL A 755 -79.02 -19.43 -36.88
N LEU A 756 -78.96 -20.71 -36.47
CA LEU A 756 -79.37 -21.83 -37.32
C LEU A 756 -80.88 -21.84 -37.56
N VAL A 757 -81.69 -21.52 -36.55
CA VAL A 757 -83.16 -21.36 -36.70
C VAL A 757 -83.47 -20.19 -37.62
N VAL A 758 -82.88 -19.02 -37.40
CA VAL A 758 -83.05 -17.86 -38.28
C VAL A 758 -82.58 -18.18 -39.69
N GLY A 759 -81.40 -18.79 -39.87
CA GLY A 759 -80.89 -19.20 -41.18
C GLY A 759 -81.74 -20.26 -41.89
N MET A 760 -82.29 -21.24 -41.15
CA MET A 760 -83.25 -22.22 -41.67
C MET A 760 -84.53 -21.54 -42.14
N PHE A 761 -85.10 -20.62 -41.34
CA PHE A 761 -86.30 -19.87 -41.72
C PHE A 761 -86.05 -18.80 -42.79
N TRP A 762 -84.82 -18.28 -42.91
CA TRP A 762 -84.45 -17.23 -43.87
C TRP A 762 -84.48 -17.74 -45.31
N GLY A 763 -84.10 -19.00 -45.55
CA GLY A 763 -84.23 -19.65 -46.85
C GLY A 763 -85.69 -19.79 -47.33
N TYR A 764 -86.66 -19.72 -46.42
CA TYR A 764 -88.09 -19.76 -46.74
C TYR A 764 -88.73 -18.38 -46.92
N LEU A 765 -88.06 -17.29 -46.53
CA LEU A 765 -88.59 -15.93 -46.75
C LEU A 765 -88.83 -15.60 -48.24
N PRO A 766 -87.97 -16.02 -49.19
CA PRO A 766 -88.26 -15.90 -50.63
C PRO A 766 -89.35 -16.87 -51.12
N MET A 767 -89.54 -18.00 -50.43
CA MET A 767 -90.53 -19.03 -50.78
C MET A 767 -91.92 -18.78 -50.19
N GLY A 768 -92.10 -17.75 -49.37
CA GLY A 768 -93.41 -17.25 -48.91
C GLY A 768 -94.10 -16.33 -49.92
N ILE A 769 -93.44 -16.01 -51.04
CA ILE A 769 -94.02 -15.28 -52.17
C ILE A 769 -93.95 -16.12 -53.47
N PRO A 770 -94.73 -17.21 -53.61
CA PRO A 770 -95.01 -17.77 -54.93
C PRO A 770 -96.50 -18.12 -55.03
N GLN A 771 -97.33 -17.09 -55.20
CA GLN A 771 -98.64 -17.18 -55.87
C GLN A 771 -98.98 -15.92 -56.69
N MET A 772 -98.06 -14.96 -56.83
CA MET A 772 -98.27 -13.73 -57.61
C MET A 772 -97.16 -13.44 -58.64
N ASN A 773 -96.40 -14.44 -59.08
CA ASN A 773 -95.31 -14.22 -60.06
C ASN A 773 -95.58 -14.79 -61.47
N ASP A 774 -96.57 -15.66 -61.65
CA ASP A 774 -96.84 -16.25 -62.97
C ASP A 774 -97.84 -15.46 -63.83
N TYR A 775 -98.45 -14.39 -63.28
CA TYR A 775 -99.37 -13.51 -64.03
C TYR A 775 -98.78 -12.12 -64.35
N PHE A 776 -97.64 -11.76 -63.78
CA PHE A 776 -97.16 -10.37 -63.75
C PHE A 776 -96.07 -10.03 -64.78
N LEU A 777 -95.63 -11.00 -65.58
CA LEU A 777 -94.53 -10.84 -66.55
C LEU A 777 -94.97 -10.66 -68.01
N PHE A 778 -96.28 -10.48 -68.30
CA PHE A 778 -96.77 -10.33 -69.67
C PHE A 778 -97.18 -8.91 -70.10
N TYR A 779 -97.13 -7.90 -69.23
CA TYR A 779 -97.49 -6.53 -69.61
C TYR A 779 -96.65 -5.48 -68.86
N LEU A 780 -95.58 -5.00 -69.51
CA LEU A 780 -95.12 -3.59 -69.60
C LEU A 780 -93.60 -3.52 -69.86
N ALA A 781 -93.27 -3.28 -71.13
CA ALA A 781 -92.15 -2.44 -71.57
C ALA A 781 -92.35 -1.01 -70.98
N GLU A 782 -91.39 -0.11 -70.78
CA GLU A 782 -90.03 0.13 -71.28
C GLU A 782 -89.43 1.22 -70.33
N ASP A 783 -88.11 1.26 -70.17
CA ASP A 783 -87.24 2.38 -69.74
C ASP A 783 -87.65 3.36 -68.61
N VAL A 784 -86.81 3.46 -67.54
CA VAL A 784 -86.46 4.73 -66.80
C VAL A 784 -85.54 4.52 -65.56
N PHE A 785 -85.24 3.29 -65.08
CA PHE A 785 -84.26 3.11 -63.98
C PHE A 785 -83.33 1.90 -64.18
N ASP A 786 -82.13 2.17 -64.68
CA ASP A 786 -81.08 1.17 -65.00
C ASP A 786 -79.82 1.26 -64.12
N GLY A 787 -79.88 1.99 -63.00
CA GLY A 787 -78.69 2.23 -62.16
C GLY A 787 -78.42 1.23 -61.03
N LEU A 788 -79.44 0.58 -60.45
CA LEU A 788 -79.32 -0.22 -59.22
C LEU A 788 -80.50 -1.22 -59.11
N ARG A 789 -80.53 -2.26 -59.94
CA ARG A 789 -81.47 -3.39 -59.76
C ARG A 789 -80.75 -4.58 -59.15
N PHE A 790 -80.65 -4.62 -57.83
CA PHE A 790 -80.35 -5.88 -57.15
C PHE A 790 -81.66 -6.67 -56.99
N ALA A 791 -81.63 -7.97 -57.26
CA ALA A 791 -82.77 -8.84 -57.01
C ALA A 791 -83.16 -8.78 -55.51
N PRO A 792 -84.46 -8.95 -55.16
CA PRO A 792 -84.90 -9.00 -53.75
C PRO A 792 -84.12 -10.02 -52.91
N THR A 793 -83.65 -11.10 -53.54
CA THR A 793 -82.78 -12.13 -52.98
C THR A 793 -81.39 -11.61 -52.58
N THR A 794 -80.88 -10.57 -53.24
CA THR A 794 -79.57 -9.98 -52.94
C THR A 794 -79.62 -9.13 -51.67
N TYR A 795 -80.68 -8.34 -51.47
CA TYR A 795 -80.86 -7.55 -50.25
C TYR A 795 -81.08 -8.43 -49.01
N THR A 796 -81.84 -9.53 -49.14
CA THR A 796 -82.01 -10.49 -48.06
C THR A 796 -80.73 -11.27 -47.75
N SER A 797 -79.90 -11.55 -48.77
CA SER A 797 -78.58 -12.16 -48.59
C SER A 797 -77.60 -11.22 -47.88
N LEU A 798 -77.55 -9.95 -48.28
CA LEU A 798 -76.72 -8.93 -47.62
C LEU A 798 -77.17 -8.66 -46.18
N ALA A 799 -78.48 -8.66 -45.92
CA ALA A 799 -79.01 -8.56 -44.57
C ALA A 799 -78.57 -9.74 -43.69
N LEU A 800 -78.62 -10.97 -44.23
CA LEU A 800 -78.15 -12.17 -43.56
C LEU A 800 -76.64 -12.13 -43.30
N ILE A 801 -75.84 -11.68 -44.27
CA ILE A 801 -74.39 -11.52 -44.11
C ILE A 801 -74.09 -10.48 -43.03
N GLY A 802 -74.78 -9.33 -43.03
CA GLY A 802 -74.65 -8.30 -42.00
C GLY A 802 -74.99 -8.83 -40.61
N PHE A 803 -76.10 -9.58 -40.50
CA PHE A 803 -76.53 -10.23 -39.26
C PHE A 803 -75.51 -11.28 -38.77
N ILE A 804 -75.03 -12.16 -39.64
CA ILE A 804 -74.01 -13.17 -39.30
C ILE A 804 -72.71 -12.48 -38.87
N THR A 805 -72.32 -11.40 -39.53
CA THR A 805 -71.11 -10.63 -39.21
C THR A 805 -71.22 -9.95 -37.83
N ALA A 806 -72.36 -9.30 -37.54
CA ALA A 806 -72.61 -8.69 -36.24
C ALA A 806 -72.69 -9.75 -35.12
N THR A 807 -73.38 -10.86 -35.38
CA THR A 807 -73.52 -11.96 -34.42
C THR A 807 -72.16 -12.61 -34.14
N GLY A 808 -71.38 -12.89 -35.18
CA GLY A 808 -70.02 -13.41 -35.10
C GLY A 808 -69.07 -12.49 -34.33
N ALA A 809 -69.11 -11.18 -34.59
CA ALA A 809 -68.34 -10.18 -33.85
C ALA A 809 -68.74 -10.09 -32.36
N SER A 810 -70.02 -10.25 -32.04
CA SER A 810 -70.49 -10.31 -30.64
C SER A 810 -70.08 -11.60 -29.91
N MET A 811 -69.90 -12.68 -30.67
CA MET A 811 -69.53 -14.00 -30.15
C MET A 811 -68.01 -14.16 -29.98
N ALA A 812 -67.18 -13.48 -30.77
CA ALA A 812 -65.72 -13.60 -30.73
C ALA A 812 -65.11 -13.41 -29.32
N PRO A 813 -65.50 -12.41 -28.49
CA PRO A 813 -64.99 -12.27 -27.13
C PRO A 813 -65.44 -13.42 -26.20
N ARG A 814 -66.62 -14.00 -26.44
CA ARG A 814 -67.20 -15.09 -25.63
C ARG A 814 -66.61 -16.45 -26.00
N VAL A 815 -66.36 -16.69 -27.29
CA VAL A 815 -65.64 -17.86 -27.79
C VAL A 815 -64.17 -17.80 -27.34
N ALA A 816 -63.51 -16.64 -27.41
CA ALA A 816 -62.18 -16.46 -26.84
C ALA A 816 -62.14 -16.68 -25.31
N LYS A 817 -63.23 -16.38 -24.58
CA LYS A 817 -63.35 -16.65 -23.15
C LYS A 817 -63.59 -18.15 -22.86
N LEU A 818 -64.32 -18.85 -23.72
CA LEU A 818 -64.55 -20.29 -23.66
C LEU A 818 -63.30 -21.09 -24.01
N VAL A 819 -62.61 -20.74 -25.10
CA VAL A 819 -61.31 -21.33 -25.48
C VAL A 819 -60.30 -21.11 -24.36
N ARG A 820 -60.27 -19.92 -23.73
CA ARG A 820 -59.46 -19.65 -22.52
C ARG A 820 -59.82 -20.54 -21.33
N HIS A 821 -61.10 -20.82 -21.07
CA HIS A 821 -61.51 -21.74 -20.01
C HIS A 821 -61.12 -23.20 -20.31
N VAL A 822 -61.21 -23.62 -21.58
CA VAL A 822 -60.83 -24.96 -22.01
C VAL A 822 -59.31 -25.14 -21.97
N THR A 823 -58.53 -24.15 -22.40
CA THR A 823 -57.06 -24.18 -22.26
C THR A 823 -56.63 -24.08 -20.79
N ALA A 824 -57.31 -23.28 -19.96
CA ALA A 824 -57.04 -23.21 -18.51
C ALA A 824 -57.27 -24.54 -17.79
N ASN A 825 -58.34 -25.29 -18.13
CA ASN A 825 -58.60 -26.62 -17.58
C ASN A 825 -57.55 -27.67 -17.99
N ALA A 826 -56.94 -27.53 -19.18
CA ALA A 826 -55.82 -28.37 -19.60
C ALA A 826 -54.53 -28.03 -18.82
N THR A 827 -54.37 -26.79 -18.36
CA THR A 827 -53.29 -26.36 -17.46
C THR A 827 -53.48 -26.88 -16.04
N SER A 828 -54.73 -27.00 -15.53
CA SER A 828 -54.99 -27.48 -14.16
C SER A 828 -54.50 -28.91 -13.92
N ALA A 829 -54.64 -29.82 -14.89
CA ALA A 829 -54.12 -31.19 -14.77
C ALA A 829 -52.59 -31.26 -14.79
N ARG A 830 -51.93 -30.37 -15.55
CA ARG A 830 -50.47 -30.20 -15.53
C ARG A 830 -49.97 -29.59 -14.22
N ILE A 831 -50.72 -28.63 -13.66
CA ILE A 831 -50.46 -28.00 -12.36
C ILE A 831 -50.63 -29.01 -11.22
N GLU A 832 -51.66 -29.87 -11.27
CA GLU A 832 -51.89 -30.94 -10.29
C GLU A 832 -50.79 -32.02 -10.35
N HIS A 833 -50.36 -32.42 -11.56
CA HIS A 833 -49.20 -33.32 -11.73
C HIS A 833 -47.87 -32.69 -11.30
N LEU A 834 -47.67 -31.39 -11.55
CA LEU A 834 -46.50 -30.64 -11.07
C LEU A 834 -46.50 -30.52 -9.54
N SER A 835 -47.66 -30.24 -8.93
CA SER A 835 -47.86 -30.21 -7.49
C SER A 835 -47.58 -31.58 -6.85
N GLN A 836 -48.08 -32.68 -7.42
CA GLN A 836 -47.78 -34.05 -6.96
C GLN A 836 -46.30 -34.43 -7.10
N ARG A 837 -45.61 -34.00 -8.19
CA ARG A 837 -44.16 -34.20 -8.34
C ARG A 837 -43.36 -33.42 -7.30
N ILE A 838 -43.75 -32.17 -7.04
CA ILE A 838 -43.14 -31.32 -6.02
C ILE A 838 -43.35 -31.93 -4.61
N GLU A 839 -44.56 -32.39 -4.29
CA GLU A 839 -44.88 -33.10 -3.02
C GLU A 839 -44.14 -34.45 -2.89
N SER A 840 -44.01 -35.21 -3.99
CA SER A 840 -43.26 -36.47 -4.00
C SER A 840 -41.76 -36.26 -3.77
N GLU A 841 -41.16 -35.25 -4.39
CA GLU A 841 -39.77 -34.90 -4.13
C GLU A 841 -39.63 -34.39 -2.69
N ALA A 842 -40.52 -33.50 -2.21
CA ALA A 842 -40.61 -33.05 -0.80
C ALA A 842 -40.61 -34.23 0.21
N SER A 843 -41.35 -35.29 -0.10
CA SER A 843 -41.40 -36.51 0.72
C SER A 843 -40.10 -37.31 0.69
N ARG A 844 -39.40 -37.37 -0.45
CA ARG A 844 -38.05 -37.97 -0.56
C ARG A 844 -37.02 -37.21 0.26
N PHE A 845 -37.11 -35.87 0.34
CA PHE A 845 -36.25 -35.04 1.19
C PHE A 845 -36.38 -35.41 2.68
N ASN A 846 -37.60 -35.66 3.17
CA ASN A 846 -37.86 -36.01 4.57
C ASN A 846 -37.42 -37.44 4.96
N THR A 847 -37.18 -38.33 3.99
CA THR A 847 -36.92 -39.76 4.24
C THR A 847 -35.50 -40.21 3.91
N ASN A 848 -34.75 -39.53 3.02
CA ASN A 848 -33.43 -40.00 2.59
C ASN A 848 -32.46 -38.85 2.23
N ASN A 849 -31.87 -38.24 3.27
CA ASN A 849 -30.89 -37.14 3.17
C ASN A 849 -29.63 -37.53 2.35
N ASP A 850 -29.34 -38.83 2.23
CA ASP A 850 -28.12 -39.37 1.64
C ASP A 850 -28.05 -39.23 0.10
N ALA A 851 -29.18 -39.18 -0.61
CA ALA A 851 -29.17 -39.08 -2.08
C ALA A 851 -28.82 -37.66 -2.58
N LEU A 852 -29.30 -36.64 -1.87
CA LEU A 852 -28.95 -35.25 -2.13
C LEU A 852 -27.58 -34.87 -1.59
N ARG A 853 -27.22 -35.37 -0.40
CA ARG A 853 -25.83 -35.33 0.06
C ARG A 853 -24.91 -35.98 -0.95
N ALA A 854 -25.24 -37.16 -1.48
CA ALA A 854 -24.44 -37.81 -2.53
C ALA A 854 -24.41 -37.03 -3.85
N TRP A 855 -25.50 -36.39 -4.29
CA TRP A 855 -25.46 -35.52 -5.49
C TRP A 855 -24.60 -34.28 -5.24
N TRP A 856 -24.75 -33.67 -4.06
CA TRP A 856 -23.94 -32.54 -3.63
C TRP A 856 -22.47 -32.98 -3.59
N GLU A 857 -22.12 -34.02 -2.83
CA GLU A 857 -20.78 -34.60 -2.66
C GLU A 857 -20.13 -35.11 -3.96
N LYS A 858 -20.85 -35.87 -4.80
CA LYS A 858 -20.32 -36.52 -6.01
C LYS A 858 -20.39 -35.65 -7.27
N GLY A 859 -21.10 -34.52 -7.24
CA GLY A 859 -21.38 -33.72 -8.42
C GLY A 859 -20.11 -33.22 -9.12
N ASN A 860 -19.85 -33.75 -10.32
CA ASN A 860 -19.00 -33.11 -11.33
C ASN A 860 -19.41 -31.62 -11.47
N PRO A 861 -18.49 -30.72 -11.89
CA PRO A 861 -18.71 -29.27 -12.04
C PRO A 861 -19.71 -28.88 -13.15
N GLY A 862 -20.78 -29.65 -13.32
CA GLY A 862 -21.80 -29.49 -14.34
C GLY A 862 -22.95 -28.55 -13.92
N PRO A 863 -23.82 -28.21 -14.88
CA PRO A 863 -24.98 -27.37 -14.63
C PRO A 863 -25.94 -28.05 -13.65
N ILE A 864 -26.63 -27.23 -12.86
CA ILE A 864 -27.61 -27.72 -11.88
C ILE A 864 -28.76 -28.40 -12.63
N PRO A 865 -29.06 -29.69 -12.36
CA PRO A 865 -30.20 -30.36 -12.95
C PRO A 865 -31.49 -29.74 -12.41
N ARG A 866 -32.25 -29.03 -13.24
CA ARG A 866 -33.56 -28.50 -12.84
C ARG A 866 -34.60 -29.59 -13.02
N ILE A 867 -35.03 -30.21 -11.92
CA ILE A 867 -36.00 -31.32 -11.96
C ILE A 867 -37.41 -30.83 -12.36
N CYS A 868 -37.75 -29.60 -11.97
CA CYS A 868 -39.04 -28.97 -12.24
C CYS A 868 -38.79 -27.50 -12.64
N GLU A 869 -39.34 -27.04 -13.76
CA GLU A 869 -39.24 -25.63 -14.16
C GLU A 869 -40.47 -24.85 -13.67
N ALA A 870 -40.69 -24.91 -12.35
CA ALA A 870 -41.95 -24.51 -11.72
C ALA A 870 -42.22 -23.01 -11.89
N SER A 871 -41.22 -22.14 -11.71
CA SER A 871 -41.39 -20.68 -11.83
C SER A 871 -41.85 -20.22 -13.22
N ARG A 872 -41.26 -20.75 -14.31
CA ARG A 872 -41.70 -20.42 -15.68
C ARG A 872 -43.10 -20.91 -16.01
N GLN A 873 -43.53 -22.02 -15.40
CA GLN A 873 -44.88 -22.55 -15.58
C GLN A 873 -45.91 -21.73 -14.78
N LEU A 874 -45.52 -21.22 -13.60
CA LEU A 874 -46.27 -20.27 -12.78
C LEU A 874 -46.43 -18.90 -13.47
N GLU A 875 -45.34 -18.30 -13.96
CA GLU A 875 -45.40 -17.04 -14.74
C GLU A 875 -46.26 -17.19 -15.99
N ARG A 876 -46.15 -18.31 -16.72
CA ARG A 876 -47.05 -18.59 -17.86
C ARG A 876 -48.50 -18.79 -17.44
N ALA A 877 -48.77 -19.27 -16.23
CA ALA A 877 -50.14 -19.37 -15.71
C ALA A 877 -50.71 -17.99 -15.34
N GLU A 878 -49.87 -17.08 -14.84
CA GLU A 878 -50.23 -15.69 -14.51
C GLU A 878 -50.34 -14.77 -15.75
N GLU A 879 -49.41 -14.82 -16.70
CA GLU A 879 -49.46 -14.05 -17.96
C GLU A 879 -50.70 -14.40 -18.81
N ASN A 880 -51.10 -15.68 -18.81
CA ASN A 880 -52.33 -16.12 -19.48
C ASN A 880 -53.61 -15.58 -18.81
N SER A 881 -53.51 -15.04 -17.59
CA SER A 881 -54.63 -14.44 -16.87
C SER A 881 -54.83 -12.94 -17.18
N THR A 882 -53.81 -12.23 -17.70
CA THR A 882 -53.81 -10.75 -17.80
C THR A 882 -53.86 -10.17 -19.23
N GLY A 883 -53.72 -10.97 -20.29
CA GLY A 883 -53.78 -10.49 -21.69
C GLY A 883 -55.17 -9.96 -22.13
N THR A 884 -55.29 -8.63 -22.31
CA THR A 884 -56.46 -7.96 -22.91
C THR A 884 -56.39 -7.98 -24.44
N ALA A 885 -57.16 -8.85 -25.08
CA ALA A 885 -57.41 -8.73 -26.51
C ALA A 885 -58.13 -7.41 -26.81
N SER A 886 -57.58 -6.61 -27.74
CA SER A 886 -58.11 -5.31 -28.18
C SER A 886 -59.61 -5.39 -28.47
N SER A 887 -60.42 -4.76 -27.59
CA SER A 887 -61.88 -4.68 -27.70
C SER A 887 -62.33 -3.82 -28.89
N THR A 888 -61.41 -3.05 -29.47
CA THR A 888 -61.69 -2.02 -30.47
C THR A 888 -62.07 -2.63 -31.82
N PHE A 889 -61.38 -3.68 -32.28
CA PHE A 889 -61.62 -4.28 -33.60
C PHE A 889 -62.96 -5.06 -33.66
N CYS A 890 -63.29 -5.81 -32.60
CA CYS A 890 -64.56 -6.55 -32.53
C CYS A 890 -65.78 -5.60 -32.42
N ASN A 891 -65.63 -4.46 -31.74
CA ASN A 891 -66.69 -3.44 -31.66
C ASN A 891 -66.96 -2.80 -33.03
N VAL A 892 -65.93 -2.54 -33.83
CA VAL A 892 -66.08 -1.99 -35.19
C VAL A 892 -66.84 -2.97 -36.09
N LEU A 893 -66.44 -4.24 -36.12
CA LEU A 893 -67.11 -5.29 -36.91
C LEU A 893 -68.58 -5.51 -36.51
N PHE A 894 -68.89 -5.41 -35.21
CA PHE A 894 -70.25 -5.52 -34.71
C PHE A 894 -71.16 -4.41 -35.27
N TRP A 895 -70.70 -3.16 -35.20
CA TRP A 895 -71.47 -2.02 -35.70
C TRP A 895 -71.58 -2.01 -37.23
N VAL A 896 -70.53 -2.41 -37.94
CA VAL A 896 -70.55 -2.55 -39.42
C VAL A 896 -71.55 -3.62 -39.85
N GLY A 897 -71.57 -4.79 -39.20
CA GLY A 897 -72.55 -5.84 -39.51
C GLY A 897 -73.99 -5.42 -39.24
N THR A 898 -74.22 -4.73 -38.11
CA THR A 898 -75.56 -4.26 -37.71
C THR A 898 -76.09 -3.20 -38.68
N ALA A 899 -75.24 -2.25 -39.10
CA ALA A 899 -75.59 -1.24 -40.09
C ALA A 899 -75.91 -1.86 -41.46
N THR A 900 -75.10 -2.84 -41.90
CA THR A 900 -75.32 -3.56 -43.17
C THR A 900 -76.65 -4.31 -43.17
N CYS A 901 -77.01 -4.93 -42.03
CA CYS A 901 -78.29 -5.62 -41.87
C CYS A 901 -79.48 -4.65 -41.93
N ALA A 902 -79.41 -3.54 -41.18
CA ALA A 902 -80.48 -2.56 -41.11
C ALA A 902 -80.72 -1.85 -42.46
N LEU A 903 -79.64 -1.44 -43.15
CA LEU A 903 -79.72 -0.79 -44.45
C LEU A 903 -80.27 -1.72 -45.53
N SER A 904 -79.89 -3.00 -45.51
CA SER A 904 -80.38 -3.99 -46.49
C SER A 904 -81.85 -4.34 -46.26
N MET A 905 -82.31 -4.42 -45.00
CA MET A 905 -83.73 -4.58 -44.67
C MET A 905 -84.56 -3.35 -45.06
N LEU A 906 -84.05 -2.14 -44.81
CA LEU A 906 -84.70 -0.89 -45.21
C LEU A 906 -84.85 -0.83 -46.74
N ALA A 907 -83.79 -1.14 -47.48
CA ALA A 907 -83.81 -1.19 -48.94
C ALA A 907 -84.83 -2.22 -49.48
N PHE A 908 -84.90 -3.40 -48.86
CA PHE A 908 -85.90 -4.43 -49.20
C PHE A 908 -87.34 -3.94 -48.95
N THR A 909 -87.62 -3.33 -47.80
CA THR A 909 -88.95 -2.76 -47.51
C THR A 909 -89.32 -1.61 -48.44
N MET A 910 -88.37 -0.76 -48.82
CA MET A 910 -88.62 0.31 -49.79
C MET A 910 -88.93 -0.26 -51.18
N HIS A 911 -88.24 -1.32 -51.60
CA HIS A 911 -88.48 -1.98 -52.89
C HIS A 911 -89.84 -2.70 -52.96
N GLY A 912 -90.31 -3.30 -51.85
CA GLY A 912 -91.65 -3.89 -51.75
C GLY A 912 -92.78 -2.84 -51.70
N SER A 913 -92.52 -1.67 -51.11
CA SER A 913 -93.49 -0.58 -51.00
C SER A 913 -93.74 0.11 -52.34
N THR A 914 -92.70 0.28 -53.17
CA THR A 914 -92.85 0.88 -54.51
C THR A 914 -93.66 -0.01 -55.48
N ALA A 915 -93.58 -1.33 -55.32
CA ALA A 915 -94.41 -2.28 -56.08
C ALA A 915 -95.89 -2.27 -55.67
N ALA A 916 -96.18 -2.08 -54.37
CA ALA A 916 -97.55 -2.00 -53.86
C ALA A 916 -98.26 -0.67 -54.20
N ILE A 917 -97.51 0.44 -54.27
CA ILE A 917 -98.05 1.78 -54.56
C ILE A 917 -98.35 1.97 -56.05
N ALA A 918 -97.64 1.29 -56.96
CA ALA A 918 -97.96 1.29 -58.39
C ALA A 918 -99.35 0.71 -58.70
N HIS A 919 -99.92 -0.08 -57.79
CA HIS A 919 -101.25 -0.68 -57.93
C HIS A 919 -102.39 0.18 -57.37
N SER A 920 -102.12 1.21 -56.55
CA SER A 920 -103.15 2.03 -55.90
C SER A 920 -103.51 3.34 -56.62
N THR A 921 -102.87 3.65 -57.75
CA THR A 921 -103.14 4.88 -58.54
C THR A 921 -104.38 4.82 -59.45
N THR A 922 -105.22 3.78 -59.34
CA THR A 922 -106.47 3.65 -60.14
C THR A 922 -107.76 3.96 -59.39
N VAL A 923 -107.75 4.43 -58.14
CA VAL A 923 -108.96 4.94 -57.48
C VAL A 923 -108.64 6.26 -56.76
N GLY A 924 -109.40 7.30 -57.09
CA GLY A 924 -108.99 8.70 -56.91
C GLY A 924 -108.96 9.24 -55.48
N GLY A 925 -108.16 10.30 -55.33
CA GLY A 925 -108.42 11.42 -54.42
C GLY A 925 -107.66 11.46 -53.10
N CYS A 926 -106.69 12.39 -53.03
CA CYS A 926 -106.14 13.06 -51.83
C CYS A 926 -105.07 12.32 -51.00
N ILE A 927 -103.80 12.37 -51.48
CA ILE A 927 -102.54 12.77 -50.81
C ILE A 927 -101.38 12.47 -51.81
N PRO A 928 -100.45 13.39 -52.13
CA PRO A 928 -99.31 13.08 -53.00
C PRO A 928 -98.39 12.01 -52.39
N ALA A 929 -98.06 10.97 -53.17
CA ALA A 929 -97.26 9.81 -52.76
C ALA A 929 -95.89 10.19 -52.15
N ASP A 930 -95.33 11.32 -52.59
CA ASP A 930 -94.03 11.82 -52.14
C ASP A 930 -94.05 12.28 -50.67
N ILE A 931 -95.18 12.81 -50.18
CA ILE A 931 -95.32 13.26 -48.78
C ILE A 931 -95.43 12.05 -47.84
N LEU A 932 -96.08 10.97 -48.28
CA LEU A 932 -96.21 9.75 -47.51
C LEU A 932 -94.88 8.98 -47.42
N GLN A 933 -94.08 8.98 -48.49
CA GLN A 933 -92.72 8.43 -48.47
C GLN A 933 -91.78 9.22 -47.57
N ILE A 934 -91.80 10.56 -47.64
CA ILE A 934 -90.98 11.40 -46.77
C ILE A 934 -91.42 11.26 -45.31
N ALA A 935 -92.72 11.22 -45.02
CA ALA A 935 -93.23 11.00 -43.67
C ALA A 935 -92.82 9.63 -43.12
N ASN A 936 -92.87 8.57 -43.92
CA ASN A 936 -92.44 7.23 -43.50
C ASN A 936 -90.93 7.13 -43.27
N VAL A 937 -90.11 7.81 -44.08
CA VAL A 937 -88.66 7.91 -43.88
C VAL A 937 -88.34 8.70 -42.62
N VAL A 938 -89.04 9.82 -42.38
CA VAL A 938 -88.85 10.65 -41.18
C VAL A 938 -89.33 9.92 -39.93
N VAL A 939 -90.43 9.17 -39.98
CA VAL A 939 -90.92 8.35 -38.85
C VAL A 939 -90.00 7.16 -38.59
N ALA A 940 -89.46 6.49 -39.63
CA ALA A 940 -88.50 5.41 -39.47
C ALA A 940 -87.16 5.91 -38.89
N LEU A 941 -86.65 7.05 -39.36
CA LEU A 941 -85.45 7.69 -38.84
C LEU A 941 -85.66 8.22 -37.41
N ALA A 942 -86.83 8.81 -37.11
CA ALA A 942 -87.18 9.28 -35.77
C ALA A 942 -87.35 8.11 -34.80
N ALA A 943 -87.98 7.00 -35.21
CA ALA A 943 -88.10 5.78 -34.42
C ALA A 943 -86.74 5.13 -34.17
N TYR A 944 -85.86 5.10 -35.18
CA TYR A 944 -84.48 4.62 -35.05
C TYR A 944 -83.65 5.51 -34.09
N ALA A 945 -83.79 6.83 -34.19
CA ALA A 945 -83.13 7.78 -33.29
C ALA A 945 -83.68 7.73 -31.85
N LEU A 946 -84.99 7.49 -31.67
CA LEU A 946 -85.60 7.29 -30.35
C LEU A 946 -85.13 5.98 -29.73
N LEU A 947 -85.12 4.88 -30.49
CA LEU A 947 -84.64 3.57 -30.04
C LEU A 947 -83.14 3.60 -29.69
N ALA A 948 -82.33 4.34 -30.45
CA ALA A 948 -80.91 4.55 -30.17
C ALA A 948 -80.66 5.32 -28.85
N ARG A 949 -81.58 6.22 -28.45
CA ARG A 949 -81.51 6.98 -27.18
C ARG A 949 -81.90 6.16 -25.94
N PHE A 950 -82.66 5.08 -26.10
CA PHE A 950 -83.10 4.21 -24.99
C PHE A 950 -82.21 2.98 -24.76
N LEU A 951 -81.03 2.90 -25.40
CA LEU A 951 -80.04 1.86 -25.06
C LEU A 951 -79.22 2.29 -23.82
N PRO A 952 -79.49 1.76 -22.61
CA PRO A 952 -78.56 1.92 -21.51
C PRO A 952 -77.26 1.17 -21.86
N SER A 953 -76.16 1.70 -21.36
CA SER A 953 -74.77 1.22 -21.40
C SER A 953 -74.56 -0.18 -20.78
N SER A 954 -75.49 -1.11 -20.97
CA SER A 954 -75.52 -2.43 -20.38
C SER A 954 -75.05 -3.47 -21.40
N LYS A 955 -73.96 -4.15 -21.03
CA LYS A 955 -73.40 -5.29 -21.76
C LYS A 955 -74.40 -6.46 -21.70
N GLY A 956 -75.23 -6.64 -22.73
CA GLY A 956 -76.18 -7.75 -22.74
C GLY A 956 -76.93 -7.95 -24.06
N PHE A 957 -77.26 -9.22 -24.33
CA PHE A 957 -78.03 -9.75 -25.46
C PHE A 957 -79.43 -9.11 -25.75
N PRO A 958 -80.16 -8.45 -24.82
CA PRO A 958 -81.50 -7.94 -25.12
C PRO A 958 -81.56 -6.84 -26.19
N SER A 959 -80.50 -6.06 -26.37
CA SER A 959 -80.49 -4.89 -27.26
C SER A 959 -80.41 -5.26 -28.75
N VAL A 960 -79.77 -6.37 -29.10
CA VAL A 960 -79.67 -6.86 -30.49
C VAL A 960 -80.99 -7.49 -30.94
N CYS A 961 -81.66 -8.22 -30.04
CA CYS A 961 -82.99 -8.78 -30.30
C CYS A 961 -84.04 -7.68 -30.50
N LEU A 962 -83.98 -6.58 -29.74
CA LEU A 962 -84.91 -5.46 -29.93
C LEU A 962 -84.73 -4.77 -31.28
N LEU A 963 -83.49 -4.57 -31.71
CA LEU A 963 -83.16 -3.93 -33.00
C LEU A 963 -83.50 -4.81 -34.20
N CYS A 964 -83.36 -6.13 -34.09
CA CYS A 964 -83.71 -7.08 -35.16
C CYS A 964 -85.20 -7.45 -35.19
N ALA A 965 -85.93 -7.31 -34.07
CA ALA A 965 -87.36 -7.57 -33.98
C ALA A 965 -88.23 -6.34 -34.32
N ALA A 966 -87.69 -5.12 -34.23
CA ALA A 966 -88.39 -3.89 -34.58
C ALA A 966 -88.95 -3.86 -36.03
N PRO A 967 -88.25 -4.37 -37.07
CA PRO A 967 -88.79 -4.47 -38.42
C PRO A 967 -89.94 -5.49 -38.53
N PHE A 968 -89.89 -6.60 -37.78
CA PHE A 968 -90.95 -7.61 -37.74
C PHE A 968 -92.19 -7.12 -37.00
N ALA A 969 -92.02 -6.35 -35.92
CA ALA A 969 -93.13 -5.68 -35.25
C ALA A 969 -93.77 -4.60 -36.15
N MET A 970 -92.96 -3.85 -36.89
CA MET A 970 -93.44 -2.89 -37.90
C MET A 970 -94.17 -3.58 -39.06
N ALA A 971 -93.65 -4.69 -39.57
CA ALA A 971 -94.30 -5.48 -40.62
C ALA A 971 -95.60 -6.14 -40.12
N ALA A 972 -95.63 -6.61 -38.87
CA ALA A 972 -96.84 -7.16 -38.24
C ALA A 972 -97.89 -6.07 -37.98
N VAL A 973 -97.50 -4.88 -37.53
CA VAL A 973 -98.41 -3.73 -37.38
C VAL A 973 -98.91 -3.27 -38.76
N PHE A 974 -98.06 -3.27 -39.79
CA PHE A 974 -98.45 -2.93 -41.16
C PHE A 974 -99.44 -3.95 -41.73
N LEU A 975 -99.17 -5.26 -41.62
CA LEU A 975 -100.07 -6.33 -42.02
C LEU A 975 -101.37 -6.33 -41.24
N PHE A 976 -101.33 -6.06 -39.93
CA PHE A 976 -102.51 -5.93 -39.08
C PHE A 976 -103.36 -4.72 -39.49
N THR A 977 -102.72 -3.59 -39.81
CA THR A 977 -103.43 -2.38 -40.29
C THR A 977 -104.07 -2.63 -41.67
N GLN A 978 -103.38 -3.32 -42.58
CA GLN A 978 -103.94 -3.72 -43.88
C GLN A 978 -105.09 -4.72 -43.74
N LEU A 979 -104.99 -5.67 -42.80
CA LEU A 979 -106.05 -6.64 -42.50
C LEU A 979 -107.29 -5.96 -41.91
N VAL A 980 -107.12 -4.99 -41.02
CA VAL A 980 -108.21 -4.20 -40.44
C VAL A 980 -108.90 -3.34 -41.50
N ILE A 981 -108.14 -2.73 -42.42
CA ILE A 981 -108.69 -1.97 -43.55
C ILE A 981 -109.44 -2.91 -44.53
N ALA A 982 -108.93 -4.10 -44.80
CA ALA A 982 -109.58 -5.08 -45.68
C ALA A 982 -110.86 -5.72 -45.07
N LEU A 983 -110.95 -5.82 -43.73
CA LEU A 983 -112.12 -6.34 -43.02
C LEU A 983 -113.21 -5.30 -42.75
N LEU A 984 -112.89 -4.01 -42.83
CA LEU A 984 -113.84 -2.92 -42.57
C LEU A 984 -115.11 -2.96 -43.45
N PRO A 985 -115.04 -3.23 -44.77
CA PRO A 985 -116.22 -3.36 -45.62
C PRO A 985 -117.07 -4.59 -45.27
N VAL A 986 -116.43 -5.68 -44.86
CA VAL A 986 -117.09 -6.93 -44.45
C VAL A 986 -117.83 -6.75 -43.12
N ILE A 987 -117.24 -6.00 -42.19
CA ILE A 987 -117.87 -5.63 -40.90
C ILE A 987 -119.05 -4.66 -41.13
N ILE A 988 -118.91 -3.69 -42.03
CA ILE A 988 -120.01 -2.78 -42.40
C ILE A 988 -121.15 -3.56 -43.08
N LEU A 989 -120.83 -4.51 -43.97
CA LEU A 989 -121.83 -5.39 -44.60
C LEU A 989 -122.54 -6.29 -43.57
N LEU A 990 -121.81 -6.83 -42.60
CA LEU A 990 -122.37 -7.62 -41.48
C LEU A 990 -123.26 -6.76 -40.56
N LEU A 991 -122.89 -5.51 -40.29
CA LEU A 991 -123.71 -4.57 -39.52
C LEU A 991 -124.98 -4.16 -40.28
N ILE A 992 -124.90 -4.00 -41.62
CA ILE A 992 -126.07 -3.77 -42.48
C ILE A 992 -126.99 -5.00 -42.49
N ILE A 993 -126.43 -6.21 -42.61
CA ILE A 993 -127.20 -7.47 -42.58
C ILE A 993 -127.88 -7.67 -41.21
N LEU A 994 -127.18 -7.39 -40.10
CA LEU A 994 -127.73 -7.45 -38.75
C LEU A 994 -128.79 -6.37 -38.48
N TYR A 995 -128.68 -5.19 -39.09
CA TYR A 995 -129.71 -4.13 -39.02
C TYR A 995 -131.01 -4.51 -39.75
N PHE A 996 -130.93 -5.28 -40.85
CA PHE A 996 -132.10 -5.76 -41.59
C PHE A 996 -132.72 -7.07 -41.06
N LEU A 997 -131.96 -7.90 -40.32
CA LEU A 997 -132.47 -9.11 -39.65
C LEU A 997 -133.16 -8.83 -38.28
N GLY A 998 -133.06 -7.59 -37.78
CA GLY A 998 -133.68 -7.14 -36.52
C GLY A 998 -134.93 -6.27 -36.68
N ARG A 999 -135.56 -6.25 -37.87
CA ARG A 999 -136.82 -5.55 -38.16
C ARG A 999 -137.92 -6.50 -38.62
#